data_AF-A0A2V1B5I5-F1
#
_entry.id   AF-A0A2V1B5I5-F1
#
_cell.length_a   1.000
_cell.length_b   1.000
_cell.length_c   1.000
_cell.angle_alpha   90.00
_cell.angle_beta   90.00
_cell.angle_gamma   90.00
#
_symmetry.space_group_name_H-M   'P 1'
#
loop_
_entity.id
_entity.type
_entity.pdbx_description
1 polymer ?
#
loop_
_entity_poly.entity_id
_entity_poly.type
_entity_poly.pdbx_seq_one_letter_code
_entity_poly.pdbx_strand_id
1 'polypeptide(L)'
;MDLKGEFIFLHNLGLNVTLFGKDHKKRHRGTGDRNLFVVVTRSDGDKLHYRDTIPEEDLSRLKNWIRCGDPTGLTAEWKEVHVGHSKWKAYLAGENQEIDCSGVLDEMFVKEGGENYTYARTGEAKWVKITHPEHQIRLSEHSGKPNSEAKSISIPSGLTAAEQDVYKQLHDAAQATKARNGRAPGVVAISDLAKDYDDLAAMVELKELDRTGNVTLEAYIANLEPARKRAIYGRVNLDSLGLQHVPIGVGTKASTEKHEEYGHEFESSIMPDEKAFQPNKDNFFENGFELLDLVFKRAIQEKRKVILVLLSPLTDIAEYTDTEDGLKTFQKAVGRVYMQGGYSISAEGIPIPRDDAANNKHFDWPAAERFHPRLENIPSDVYTKVAAYATNIPASIFNDLGDTKHPIGEDLQNRYQRQGVQFYKTACGPKPVNGITQEKFLHNLSSFYEKHPPGKQTSEKGTPLPEDGTPLPDPCEDFDPNEKFDPDKYEIIPYLTKGLMYDALPALATGGDHLVDILGVLDTESMANQTSIHKIIGTPKQDDLPANPNIHSERMAFVVSTILKGGLYDSYKKNEVNKDKSLDMSTSSNTGRSVFFPSSLVINRKLAYSPWDTLEGRGVQLGVWGGSKLPKEQGKEVVFGILDQHGRLIPKIRGLARRGKTFTRTGSTLDKEVEWASITFEICDFMPAPSVKRVIN
;
A
#
# COMPACT_ATOMS: atom_id res chain seq x y z
N MET A 1 42.75 -8.53 16.32
CA MET A 1 41.78 -8.37 15.22
C MET A 1 41.49 -6.88 15.04
N ASP A 2 41.56 -6.33 13.82
CA ASP A 2 41.17 -4.94 13.56
C ASP A 2 39.64 -4.86 13.41
N LEU A 3 38.94 -4.50 14.50
CA LEU A 3 37.48 -4.43 14.52
C LEU A 3 36.90 -3.50 13.45
N LYS A 4 37.62 -2.44 13.07
CA LYS A 4 37.15 -1.52 12.04
C LYS A 4 37.14 -2.20 10.67
N GLY A 5 38.23 -2.86 10.32
CA GLY A 5 38.33 -3.66 9.08
C GLY A 5 37.32 -4.81 9.03
N GLU A 6 36.99 -5.40 10.17
CA GLU A 6 36.02 -6.50 10.25
C GLU A 6 34.56 -6.04 10.15
N PHE A 7 34.20 -4.89 10.72
CA PHE A 7 32.85 -4.34 10.53
C PHE A 7 32.62 -3.88 9.09
N ILE A 8 33.65 -3.31 8.44
CA ILE A 8 33.59 -2.98 7.02
C ILE A 8 33.39 -4.26 6.20
N PHE A 9 34.10 -5.34 6.53
CA PHE A 9 33.92 -6.65 5.90
C PHE A 9 32.48 -7.17 6.04
N LEU A 10 31.92 -7.23 7.25
CA LEU A 10 30.55 -7.72 7.49
C LEU A 10 29.49 -6.83 6.80
N HIS A 11 29.66 -5.52 6.83
CA HIS A 11 28.76 -4.58 6.15
C HIS A 11 28.81 -4.74 4.63
N ASN A 12 29.99 -4.97 4.05
CA ASN A 12 30.14 -5.23 2.61
C ASN A 12 29.46 -6.54 2.17
N LEU A 13 29.23 -7.47 3.10
CA LEU A 13 28.43 -8.68 2.87
C LEU A 13 26.92 -8.45 3.05
N GLY A 14 26.47 -7.21 3.28
CA GLY A 14 25.07 -6.87 3.52
C GLY A 14 24.57 -7.27 4.91
N LEU A 15 25.46 -7.47 5.88
CA LEU A 15 25.10 -7.82 7.25
C LEU A 15 25.06 -6.57 8.14
N ASN A 16 24.00 -6.42 8.92
CA ASN A 16 23.86 -5.38 9.93
C ASN A 16 24.59 -5.79 11.20
N VAL A 17 25.46 -4.94 11.72
CA VAL A 17 26.23 -5.22 12.94
C VAL A 17 25.86 -4.25 14.05
N THR A 18 25.34 -4.77 15.16
CA THR A 18 24.95 -4.00 16.34
C THR A 18 25.88 -4.30 17.51
N LEU A 19 26.38 -3.25 18.15
CA LEU A 19 27.28 -3.36 19.30
C LEU A 19 26.59 -3.01 20.60
N PHE A 20 26.69 -3.89 21.59
CA PHE A 20 26.25 -3.65 22.96
C PHE A 20 27.43 -3.69 23.91
N GLY A 21 27.42 -2.81 24.92
CA GLY A 21 28.51 -2.72 25.89
C GLY A 21 27.99 -2.61 27.32
N LYS A 22 28.50 -3.46 28.20
CA LYS A 22 28.26 -3.35 29.65
C LYS A 22 29.26 -2.33 30.24
N ASP A 23 28.79 -1.44 31.11
CA ASP A 23 29.62 -0.54 31.93
C ASP A 23 30.46 0.56 31.20
N HIS A 24 30.02 1.07 30.04
CA HIS A 24 30.76 2.08 29.28
C HIS A 24 31.06 3.40 30.05
N LYS A 25 30.32 3.72 31.12
CA LYS A 25 30.55 4.93 31.95
C LYS A 25 31.74 4.80 32.92
N LYS A 26 32.28 3.61 33.19
CA LYS A 26 33.44 3.42 34.10
C LYS A 26 34.80 3.68 33.43
N ARG A 27 34.83 4.50 32.37
CA ARG A 27 36.01 4.80 31.53
C ARG A 27 37.24 5.32 32.28
N HIS A 28 37.11 5.78 33.52
CA HIS A 28 38.17 6.52 34.20
C HIS A 28 39.05 5.73 35.18
N ARG A 29 38.81 4.43 35.45
CA ARG A 29 39.66 3.69 36.41
C ARG A 29 39.85 2.21 36.04
N GLY A 30 40.97 1.90 35.38
CA GLY A 30 41.59 0.56 35.41
C GLY A 30 41.20 -0.43 34.30
N THR A 31 42.09 -1.41 34.10
CA THR A 31 42.15 -2.47 33.08
C THR A 31 41.10 -3.58 33.23
N GLY A 32 39.86 -3.24 33.59
CA GLY A 32 38.78 -4.23 33.71
C GLY A 32 38.40 -4.86 32.37
N ASP A 33 38.08 -6.16 32.40
CA ASP A 33 37.55 -6.91 31.26
C ASP A 33 36.33 -6.19 30.66
N ARG A 34 36.31 -6.05 29.33
CA ARG A 34 35.25 -5.31 28.62
C ARG A 34 34.38 -6.31 27.86
N ASN A 35 33.11 -6.41 28.21
CA ASN A 35 32.17 -7.24 27.45
C ASN A 35 31.57 -6.40 26.32
N LEU A 36 31.83 -6.80 25.07
CA LEU A 36 31.31 -6.15 23.86
C LEU A 36 30.59 -7.20 23.02
N PHE A 37 29.28 -7.07 22.94
CA PHE A 37 28.45 -8.01 22.20
C PHE A 37 28.25 -7.48 20.79
N VAL A 38 28.35 -8.38 19.81
CA VAL A 38 28.26 -8.04 18.40
C VAL A 38 27.14 -8.88 17.80
N VAL A 39 25.94 -8.30 17.70
CA VAL A 39 24.81 -8.98 17.04
C VAL A 39 24.88 -8.68 15.56
N VAL A 40 24.91 -9.72 14.74
CA VAL A 40 24.96 -9.59 13.28
C VAL A 40 23.64 -10.09 12.71
N THR A 41 22.82 -9.21 12.14
CA THR A 41 21.50 -9.53 11.58
C THR A 41 21.47 -9.29 10.06
N ARG A 42 20.56 -9.96 9.35
CA ARG A 42 20.25 -9.65 7.94
C ARG A 42 19.14 -8.60 7.88
N SER A 43 19.02 -7.90 6.77
CA SER A 43 17.96 -6.91 6.53
C SER A 43 16.62 -7.50 6.09
N ASP A 44 16.57 -8.80 5.77
CA ASP A 44 15.56 -9.32 4.83
C ASP A 44 15.05 -10.76 5.10
N GLY A 45 15.32 -11.37 6.27
CA GLY A 45 14.62 -12.60 6.73
C GLY A 45 14.74 -13.88 5.88
N ASP A 46 15.50 -13.87 4.78
CA ASP A 46 15.69 -15.02 3.91
C ASP A 46 16.74 -16.01 4.46
N LYS A 47 16.52 -17.31 4.22
CA LYS A 47 17.53 -18.36 4.45
C LYS A 47 18.83 -18.05 3.71
N LEU A 48 19.96 -18.47 4.27
CA LEU A 48 21.29 -18.40 3.64
C LEU A 48 21.30 -19.27 2.36
N HIS A 49 20.78 -18.73 1.26
CA HIS A 49 21.11 -19.23 -0.06
C HIS A 49 22.52 -18.72 -0.37
N TYR A 50 23.50 -19.60 -0.18
CA TYR A 50 24.86 -19.40 -0.65
C TYR A 50 24.77 -19.09 -2.15
N ARG A 51 24.92 -17.82 -2.53
CA ARG A 51 25.28 -17.49 -3.91
C ARG A 51 26.68 -18.06 -4.12
N ASP A 52 26.87 -18.72 -5.26
CA ASP A 52 28.16 -19.27 -5.72
C ASP A 52 29.23 -18.19 -6.02
N THR A 53 29.24 -17.07 -5.29
CA THR A 53 30.05 -15.88 -5.61
C THR A 53 30.71 -15.19 -4.42
N ILE A 54 30.69 -15.75 -3.21
CA ILE A 54 31.57 -15.24 -2.13
C ILE A 54 32.97 -15.82 -2.36
N PRO A 55 34.01 -14.99 -2.54
CA PRO A 55 35.38 -15.48 -2.64
C PRO A 55 35.73 -16.38 -1.45
N GLU A 56 36.42 -17.51 -1.68
CA GLU A 56 36.72 -18.49 -0.61
C GLU A 56 37.48 -17.87 0.58
N GLU A 57 38.23 -16.79 0.33
CA GLU A 57 38.90 -15.98 1.35
C GLU A 57 37.90 -15.26 2.29
N ASP A 58 36.86 -14.65 1.72
CA ASP A 58 35.80 -13.99 2.46
C ASP A 58 34.89 -15.01 3.15
N LEU A 59 34.64 -16.16 2.51
CA LEU A 59 33.89 -17.25 3.13
C LEU A 59 34.66 -17.85 4.32
N SER A 60 35.97 -18.01 4.22
CA SER A 60 36.82 -18.47 5.34
C SER A 60 36.86 -17.44 6.47
N ARG A 61 36.90 -16.15 6.12
CA ARG A 61 36.86 -15.03 7.09
C ARG A 61 35.50 -14.93 7.78
N LEU A 62 34.40 -15.13 7.05
CA LEU A 62 33.04 -15.23 7.59
C LEU A 62 32.84 -16.50 8.43
N LYS A 63 33.38 -17.65 8.01
CA LYS A 63 33.38 -18.90 8.79
C LYS A 63 34.10 -18.74 10.13
N ASN A 64 35.11 -17.87 10.23
CA ASN A 64 35.75 -17.54 11.51
C ASN A 64 34.85 -16.70 12.44
N TRP A 65 33.95 -15.89 11.88
CA TRP A 65 32.87 -15.24 12.63
C TRP A 65 31.75 -16.23 13.00
N ILE A 66 31.32 -17.08 12.05
CA ILE A 66 30.27 -18.09 12.25
C ILE A 66 30.69 -19.18 13.24
N ARG A 67 31.95 -19.62 13.26
CA ARG A 67 32.48 -20.55 14.27
C ARG A 67 32.47 -20.00 15.71
N CYS A 68 32.09 -18.74 15.91
CA CYS A 68 31.77 -18.18 17.23
C CYS A 68 30.30 -18.39 17.66
N GLY A 69 29.46 -18.99 16.80
CA GLY A 69 28.16 -19.57 17.13
C GLY A 69 28.10 -20.99 16.54
N ASP A 70 28.22 -22.01 17.38
CA ASP A 70 28.35 -23.40 16.96
C ASP A 70 27.21 -23.85 16.00
N PRO A 71 27.53 -24.45 14.83
CA PRO A 71 26.52 -25.01 13.94
C PRO A 71 25.96 -26.38 14.38
N THR A 72 26.30 -26.93 15.56
CA THR A 72 25.92 -28.31 15.93
C THR A 72 25.25 -28.59 17.30
N GLY A 73 25.19 -27.72 18.31
CA GLY A 73 24.40 -28.06 19.52
C GLY A 73 24.40 -27.14 20.74
N LEU A 74 23.33 -26.34 20.86
CA LEU A 74 22.51 -26.06 22.06
C LEU A 74 23.09 -25.44 23.35
N THR A 75 24.34 -24.97 23.43
CA THR A 75 24.76 -24.09 24.54
C THR A 75 25.62 -22.91 24.07
N ALA A 76 25.28 -21.70 24.52
CA ALA A 76 26.02 -20.47 24.22
C ALA A 76 27.40 -20.48 24.89
N GLU A 77 28.48 -20.57 24.11
CA GLU A 77 29.86 -20.43 24.62
C GLU A 77 30.45 -19.05 24.32
N TRP A 78 31.04 -18.43 25.35
CA TRP A 78 31.75 -17.16 25.23
C TRP A 78 33.14 -17.35 24.64
N LYS A 79 33.49 -16.55 23.62
CA LYS A 79 34.87 -16.52 23.12
C LYS A 79 35.57 -15.22 23.45
N GLU A 80 36.75 -15.35 24.04
CA GLU A 80 37.63 -14.22 24.35
C GLU A 80 38.35 -13.75 23.08
N VAL A 81 38.24 -12.46 22.78
CA VAL A 81 38.85 -11.80 21.63
C VAL A 81 39.76 -10.68 22.15
N HIS A 82 41.01 -10.66 21.70
CA HIS A 82 41.96 -9.62 22.07
C HIS A 82 41.95 -8.49 21.04
N VAL A 83 41.73 -7.25 21.52
CA VAL A 83 41.82 -6.03 20.70
C VAL A 83 42.74 -5.04 21.42
N GLY A 84 43.95 -4.86 20.87
CA GLY A 84 45.03 -4.15 21.55
C GLY A 84 45.41 -4.85 22.87
N HIS A 85 45.48 -4.08 23.96
CA HIS A 85 45.75 -4.60 25.32
C HIS A 85 44.49 -5.00 26.10
N SER A 86 43.31 -4.96 25.47
CA SER A 86 42.04 -5.27 26.14
C SER A 86 41.53 -6.65 25.74
N LYS A 87 41.03 -7.38 26.74
CA LYS A 87 40.29 -8.64 26.60
C LYS A 87 38.81 -8.32 26.38
N TRP A 88 38.22 -8.95 25.37
CA TRP A 88 36.82 -8.78 25.00
C TRP A 88 36.12 -10.13 24.94
N LYS A 89 34.82 -10.18 25.20
CA LYS A 89 34.00 -11.37 24.95
C LYS A 89 32.98 -11.07 23.86
N ALA A 90 32.95 -11.86 22.80
CA ALA A 90 32.04 -11.71 21.67
C ALA A 90 31.08 -12.91 21.54
N TYR A 91 29.86 -12.64 21.07
CA TYR A 91 28.80 -13.63 20.83
C TYR A 91 28.14 -13.33 19.49
N LEU A 92 27.83 -14.35 18.70
CA LEU A 92 27.14 -14.23 17.41
C LEU A 92 25.76 -14.91 17.50
N ALA A 93 24.69 -14.12 17.47
CA ALA A 93 23.34 -14.67 17.40
C ALA A 93 23.01 -15.02 15.93
N GLY A 94 22.94 -16.30 15.61
CA GLY A 94 22.37 -16.78 14.35
C GLY A 94 20.84 -16.81 14.41
N GLU A 95 20.18 -16.61 13.29
CA GLU A 95 18.72 -16.52 13.10
C GLU A 95 17.98 -17.87 13.30
N ASN A 96 18.45 -18.73 14.20
CA ASN A 96 17.70 -19.93 14.55
C ASN A 96 16.70 -19.56 15.65
N GLN A 97 15.41 -19.51 15.30
CA GLN A 97 14.30 -19.15 16.20
C GLN A 97 14.18 -20.08 17.43
N GLU A 98 14.91 -21.21 17.44
CA GLU A 98 14.99 -22.13 18.57
C GLU A 98 16.08 -21.76 19.60
N ILE A 99 16.95 -20.79 19.30
CA ILE A 99 18.00 -20.35 20.23
C ILE A 99 17.46 -19.23 21.12
N ASP A 100 17.07 -19.60 22.34
CA ASP A 100 16.66 -18.66 23.38
C ASP A 100 17.84 -17.78 23.81
N CYS A 101 17.86 -16.54 23.29
CA CYS A 101 18.86 -15.53 23.63
C CYS A 101 18.51 -14.74 24.90
N SER A 102 17.35 -15.00 25.54
CA SER A 102 16.88 -14.23 26.70
C SER A 102 17.86 -14.32 27.89
N GLY A 103 18.42 -15.50 28.15
CA GLY A 103 19.41 -15.69 29.22
C GLY A 103 20.70 -14.90 29.01
N VAL A 104 21.16 -14.73 27.77
CA VAL A 104 22.35 -13.90 27.45
C VAL A 104 22.01 -12.42 27.56
N LEU A 105 20.82 -12.02 27.12
CA LEU A 105 20.35 -10.64 27.21
C LEU A 105 20.17 -10.22 28.67
N ASP A 106 19.61 -11.06 29.55
CA ASP A 106 19.41 -10.75 30.97
C ASP A 106 20.73 -10.43 31.71
N GLU A 107 21.84 -11.07 31.34
CA GLU A 107 23.17 -10.76 31.90
C GLU A 107 23.73 -9.39 31.42
N MET A 108 23.16 -8.81 30.35
CA MET A 108 23.59 -7.55 29.74
C MET A 108 22.93 -6.32 30.36
N PHE A 109 21.79 -6.50 31.02
CA PHE A 109 21.09 -5.42 31.68
C PHE A 109 21.71 -5.16 33.05
N VAL A 110 22.06 -3.90 33.30
CA VAL A 110 22.51 -3.44 34.61
C VAL A 110 21.27 -2.93 35.35
N LYS A 111 21.09 -3.37 36.60
CA LYS A 111 20.14 -2.76 37.53
C LYS A 111 20.72 -1.47 38.09
N GLU A 112 20.15 -0.33 37.75
CA GLU A 112 20.39 0.95 38.44
C GLU A 112 19.04 1.62 38.67
N GLY A 113 18.75 2.04 39.90
CA GLY A 113 17.51 2.73 40.22
C GLY A 113 16.24 1.89 40.06
N GLY A 114 16.34 0.56 40.09
CA GLY A 114 15.20 -0.36 39.93
C GLY A 114 14.87 -0.74 38.49
N GLU A 115 15.53 -0.14 37.51
CA GLU A 115 15.36 -0.46 36.09
C GLU A 115 16.54 -1.25 35.53
N ASN A 116 16.23 -2.24 34.70
CA ASN A 116 17.18 -2.96 33.87
C ASN A 116 17.46 -2.13 32.62
N TYR A 117 18.71 -1.78 32.33
CA TYR A 117 19.06 -1.17 31.03
C TYR A 117 20.41 -1.66 30.51
N THR A 118 20.62 -1.54 29.19
CA THR A 118 21.94 -1.69 28.56
C THR A 118 22.24 -0.50 27.65
N TYR A 119 23.44 -0.43 27.08
CA TYR A 119 23.81 0.61 26.11
C TYR A 119 24.08 -0.02 24.76
N ALA A 120 23.47 0.54 23.73
CA ALA A 120 23.69 0.15 22.35
C ALA A 120 24.34 1.28 21.56
N ARG A 121 25.25 0.93 20.65
CA ARG A 121 25.94 1.90 19.80
C ARG A 121 25.28 1.91 18.43
N THR A 122 24.67 3.03 18.05
CA THR A 122 24.12 3.22 16.69
C THR A 122 25.19 3.81 15.77
N GLY A 123 25.02 3.69 14.45
CA GLY A 123 26.02 3.96 13.40
C GLY A 123 26.73 5.33 13.42
N GLU A 124 26.32 6.27 14.28
CA GLU A 124 26.96 7.58 14.48
C GLU A 124 27.88 7.63 15.72
N ALA A 125 28.34 6.47 16.21
CA ALA A 125 29.22 6.35 17.37
C ALA A 125 28.67 6.87 18.71
N LYS A 126 27.35 7.14 18.79
CA LYS A 126 26.66 7.53 20.02
C LYS A 126 26.10 6.30 20.74
N TRP A 127 26.32 6.22 22.05
CA TRP A 127 25.72 5.19 22.89
C TRP A 127 24.33 5.66 23.36
N VAL A 128 23.32 4.82 23.16
CA VAL A 128 21.94 5.05 23.57
C VAL A 128 21.61 4.08 24.69
N LYS A 129 21.02 4.59 25.78
CA LYS A 129 20.50 3.75 26.88
C LYS A 129 19.22 3.08 26.38
N ILE A 130 19.15 1.75 26.44
CA ILE A 130 17.96 0.98 26.06
C ILE A 130 17.46 0.18 27.25
N THR A 131 16.15 0.21 27.47
CA THR A 131 15.46 -0.46 28.58
C THR A 131 14.84 -1.80 28.17
N HIS A 132 14.76 -2.09 26.87
CA HIS A 132 14.28 -3.37 26.32
C HIS A 132 14.91 -3.67 24.95
N PRO A 133 15.28 -4.93 24.62
CA PRO A 133 15.88 -5.29 23.32
C PRO A 133 15.00 -4.94 22.11
N GLU A 134 13.68 -5.08 22.26
CA GLU A 134 12.69 -4.80 21.21
C GLU A 134 12.63 -3.32 20.79
N HIS A 135 13.01 -2.40 21.70
CA HIS A 135 13.08 -0.97 21.38
C HIS A 135 14.18 -0.67 20.36
N GLN A 136 15.22 -1.51 20.26
CA GLN A 136 16.28 -1.29 19.27
C GLN A 136 16.00 -2.00 17.95
N ILE A 137 15.40 -3.20 17.95
CA ILE A 137 15.04 -3.94 16.73
C ILE A 137 14.11 -3.08 15.86
N ARG A 138 13.10 -2.45 16.47
CA ARG A 138 12.22 -1.46 15.80
C ARG A 138 12.95 -0.21 15.29
N LEU A 139 14.05 0.20 15.93
CA LEU A 139 14.86 1.36 15.50
C LEU A 139 15.83 1.01 14.38
N SER A 140 16.40 -0.20 14.34
CA SER A 140 17.36 -0.63 13.31
C SER A 140 16.70 -1.08 12.01
N GLU A 141 15.52 -1.71 12.07
CA GLU A 141 14.82 -2.19 10.87
C GLU A 141 14.16 -1.04 10.08
N HIS A 142 13.72 0.01 10.76
CA HIS A 142 13.17 1.23 10.12
C HIS A 142 14.22 2.32 9.87
N SER A 143 15.46 2.11 10.29
CA SER A 143 16.60 2.99 9.97
C SER A 143 17.55 2.37 8.96
N GLY A 144 17.07 1.41 8.15
CA GLY A 144 17.69 1.08 6.87
C GLY A 144 17.94 2.39 6.15
N LYS A 145 19.15 2.94 6.29
CA LYS A 145 19.58 4.12 5.57
C LYS A 145 19.42 3.68 4.12
N PRO A 146 18.55 4.32 3.33
CA PRO A 146 18.46 4.00 1.92
C PRO A 146 19.89 4.05 1.40
N ASN A 147 20.33 2.96 0.77
CA ASN A 147 21.66 2.84 0.19
C ASN A 147 22.07 4.19 -0.38
N SER A 148 23.10 4.83 0.19
CA SER A 148 23.43 6.24 -0.08
C SER A 148 23.96 6.48 -1.49
N GLU A 149 24.03 5.44 -2.31
CA GLU A 149 24.08 5.58 -3.75
C GLU A 149 22.73 6.15 -4.19
N ALA A 150 22.71 7.44 -4.51
CA ALA A 150 21.55 8.11 -5.08
C ALA A 150 21.10 7.32 -6.31
N LYS A 151 20.11 6.44 -6.13
CA LYS A 151 19.43 5.78 -7.25
C LYS A 151 18.95 6.92 -8.14
N SER A 152 19.53 7.01 -9.33
CA SER A 152 19.09 7.97 -10.34
C SER A 152 17.58 7.77 -10.51
N ILE A 153 16.80 8.80 -10.21
CA ILE A 153 15.34 8.75 -10.36
C ILE A 153 15.06 8.47 -11.84
N SER A 154 14.54 7.29 -12.14
CA SER A 154 14.14 6.94 -13.50
C SER A 154 12.83 7.63 -13.81
N ILE A 155 12.79 8.35 -14.93
CA ILE A 155 11.52 8.85 -15.48
C ILE A 155 10.76 7.64 -16.06
N PRO A 156 9.47 7.48 -15.73
CA PRO A 156 8.69 6.36 -16.23
C PRO A 156 8.68 6.32 -17.77
N SER A 157 8.96 5.15 -18.33
CA SER A 157 8.84 4.93 -19.77
C SER A 157 7.37 4.91 -20.18
N GLY A 158 7.02 5.48 -21.34
CA GLY A 158 5.63 5.57 -21.83
C GLY A 158 5.01 6.95 -21.66
N LEU A 159 5.70 7.87 -20.98
CA LEU A 159 5.34 9.28 -20.92
C LEU A 159 5.76 10.02 -22.20
N THR A 160 4.92 10.95 -22.65
CA THR A 160 5.20 11.93 -23.70
C THR A 160 6.32 12.90 -23.30
N ALA A 161 6.87 13.65 -24.25
CA ALA A 161 7.93 14.62 -23.94
C ALA A 161 7.50 15.70 -22.94
N ALA A 162 6.25 16.17 -23.00
CA ALA A 162 5.70 17.15 -22.07
C ALA A 162 5.48 16.56 -20.68
N GLU A 163 5.01 15.31 -20.59
CA GLU A 163 4.88 14.59 -19.33
C GLU A 163 6.26 14.32 -18.69
N GLN A 164 7.27 13.97 -19.49
CA GLN A 164 8.65 13.82 -19.02
C GLN A 164 9.24 15.14 -18.49
N ASP A 165 8.82 16.29 -19.02
CA ASP A 165 9.24 17.60 -18.52
C ASP A 165 8.71 17.86 -17.11
N VAL A 166 7.47 17.47 -16.80
CA VAL A 166 6.94 17.50 -15.43
C VAL A 166 7.83 16.67 -14.50
N TYR A 167 8.29 15.49 -14.91
CA TYR A 167 9.19 14.67 -14.09
C TYR A 167 10.58 15.29 -13.88
N LYS A 168 11.09 16.05 -14.85
CA LYS A 168 12.33 16.83 -14.66
C LYS A 168 12.11 17.92 -13.63
N GLN A 169 10.97 18.62 -13.70
CA GLN A 169 10.57 19.61 -12.71
C GLN A 169 10.43 19.01 -11.30
N LEU A 170 9.83 17.81 -11.17
CA LEU A 170 9.79 17.06 -9.90
C LEU A 170 11.21 16.75 -9.37
N HIS A 171 12.12 16.35 -10.26
CA HIS A 171 13.49 16.05 -9.88
C HIS A 171 14.24 17.30 -9.40
N ASP A 172 14.12 18.40 -10.14
CA ASP A 172 14.77 19.67 -9.81
C ASP A 172 14.27 20.20 -8.46
N ALA A 173 12.96 20.14 -8.22
CA ALA A 173 12.35 20.49 -6.95
C ALA A 173 12.85 19.60 -5.79
N ALA A 174 12.93 18.29 -6.00
CA ALA A 174 13.48 17.36 -5.00
C ALA A 174 14.95 17.65 -4.68
N GLN A 175 15.78 17.93 -5.69
CA GLN A 175 17.18 18.32 -5.48
C GLN A 175 17.29 19.63 -4.71
N ALA A 176 16.48 20.64 -5.05
CA ALA A 176 16.44 21.92 -4.35
C ALA A 176 16.00 21.77 -2.88
N THR A 177 14.99 20.94 -2.62
CA THR A 177 14.53 20.61 -1.26
C THR A 177 15.61 19.90 -0.47
N LYS A 178 16.27 18.89 -1.06
CA LYS A 178 17.37 18.17 -0.43
C LYS A 178 18.57 19.09 -0.16
N ALA A 179 18.89 20.00 -1.07
CA ALA A 179 19.97 20.97 -0.88
C ALA A 179 19.68 21.94 0.28
N ARG A 180 18.41 22.33 0.46
CA ARG A 180 17.97 23.25 1.51
C ARG A 180 17.86 22.58 2.89
N ASN A 181 17.26 21.40 2.94
CA ASN A 181 16.83 20.76 4.19
C ASN A 181 17.66 19.51 4.55
N GLY A 182 18.54 19.06 3.66
CA GLY A 182 19.29 17.80 3.79
C GLY A 182 18.46 16.54 3.50
N ARG A 183 17.13 16.63 3.50
CA ARG A 183 16.19 15.54 3.21
C ARG A 183 14.85 16.05 2.70
N ALA A 184 14.05 15.14 2.15
CA ALA A 184 12.65 15.38 1.86
C ALA A 184 11.84 15.55 3.17
N PRO A 185 10.78 16.38 3.18
CA PRO A 185 9.86 16.49 4.31
C PRO A 185 9.07 15.20 4.50
N GLY A 186 8.86 14.80 5.75
CA GLY A 186 8.00 13.66 6.09
C GLY A 186 6.52 14.03 5.96
N VAL A 187 5.70 13.15 5.40
CA VAL A 187 4.25 13.33 5.21
C VAL A 187 3.48 12.27 5.99
N VAL A 188 2.44 12.70 6.71
CA VAL A 188 1.43 11.84 7.31
C VAL A 188 0.09 12.16 6.66
N ALA A 189 -0.61 11.15 6.15
CA ALA A 189 -1.91 11.30 5.50
C ALA A 189 -3.05 10.76 6.38
N ILE A 190 -4.16 11.49 6.46
CA ILE A 190 -5.43 11.01 7.04
C ILE A 190 -6.47 11.07 5.92
N SER A 191 -7.10 9.94 5.60
CA SER A 191 -7.95 9.76 4.42
C SER A 191 -9.05 8.73 4.69
N ASP A 192 -10.18 8.81 3.99
CA ASP A 192 -11.31 7.88 4.07
C ASP A 192 -11.31 6.88 2.91
N LEU A 193 -10.11 6.39 2.59
CA LEU A 193 -9.79 5.42 1.54
C LEU A 193 -10.96 4.52 1.12
N ALA A 194 -11.13 4.41 -0.20
CA ALA A 194 -12.15 3.62 -0.85
C ALA A 194 -13.58 4.22 -0.83
N LYS A 195 -13.80 5.39 -0.21
CA LYS A 195 -15.09 6.11 -0.27
C LYS A 195 -15.47 6.43 -1.73
N ASP A 196 -14.48 6.82 -2.49
CA ASP A 196 -14.50 7.17 -3.90
C ASP A 196 -13.12 6.90 -4.54
N TYR A 197 -12.88 7.43 -5.74
CA TYR A 197 -11.65 7.17 -6.49
C TYR A 197 -10.53 8.17 -6.18
N ASP A 198 -10.82 9.34 -5.64
CA ASP A 198 -9.82 10.41 -5.51
C ASP A 198 -8.89 10.26 -4.31
N ASP A 199 -9.33 9.62 -3.22
CA ASP A 199 -8.46 9.11 -2.16
C ASP A 199 -7.35 8.20 -2.71
N LEU A 200 -7.73 7.26 -3.59
CA LEU A 200 -6.79 6.31 -4.19
C LEU A 200 -5.87 7.01 -5.21
N ALA A 201 -6.39 7.99 -5.95
CA ALA A 201 -5.58 8.83 -6.82
C ALA A 201 -4.53 9.62 -6.01
N ALA A 202 -4.94 10.24 -4.90
CA ALA A 202 -4.05 10.94 -3.98
C ALA A 202 -2.96 10.01 -3.40
N MET A 203 -3.29 8.75 -3.11
CA MET A 203 -2.29 7.75 -2.69
C MET A 203 -1.26 7.44 -3.78
N VAL A 204 -1.69 7.29 -5.04
CA VAL A 204 -0.77 7.08 -6.17
C VAL A 204 0.14 8.29 -6.35
N GLU A 205 -0.39 9.50 -6.21
CA GLU A 205 0.36 10.75 -6.27
C GLU A 205 1.37 10.89 -5.13
N LEU A 206 0.97 10.66 -3.87
CA LEU A 206 1.86 10.70 -2.71
C LEU A 206 2.99 9.67 -2.81
N LYS A 207 2.68 8.46 -3.29
CA LYS A 207 3.70 7.46 -3.62
C LYS A 207 4.71 7.98 -4.64
N GLU A 208 4.24 8.73 -5.63
CA GLU A 208 5.11 9.21 -6.70
C GLU A 208 5.98 10.38 -6.28
N LEU A 209 5.45 11.26 -5.42
CA LEU A 209 6.24 12.28 -4.74
C LEU A 209 7.28 11.67 -3.79
N ASP A 210 6.96 10.56 -3.12
CA ASP A 210 7.92 9.79 -2.31
C ASP A 210 9.03 9.18 -3.17
N ARG A 211 8.67 8.49 -4.26
CA ARG A 211 9.62 7.89 -5.22
C ARG A 211 10.57 8.92 -5.84
N THR A 212 10.06 10.11 -6.13
CA THR A 212 10.85 11.21 -6.72
C THR A 212 11.64 12.01 -5.68
N GLY A 213 11.50 11.70 -4.39
CA GLY A 213 12.21 12.35 -3.29
C GLY A 213 11.71 13.76 -2.99
N ASN A 214 10.50 14.11 -3.43
CA ASN A 214 9.84 15.37 -3.07
C ASN A 214 9.29 15.32 -1.65
N VAL A 215 8.87 14.14 -1.20
CA VAL A 215 8.44 13.88 0.18
C VAL A 215 9.02 12.56 0.67
N THR A 216 8.82 12.26 1.95
CA THR A 216 8.93 10.91 2.50
C THR A 216 7.60 10.55 3.13
N LEU A 217 6.90 9.57 2.60
CA LEU A 217 5.61 9.15 3.12
C LEU A 217 5.81 8.31 4.39
N GLU A 218 5.41 8.83 5.56
CA GLU A 218 5.73 8.23 6.86
C GLU A 218 4.59 7.43 7.48
N ALA A 219 3.33 7.76 7.19
CA ALA A 219 2.18 7.02 7.68
C ALA A 219 0.88 7.39 6.96
N TYR A 220 -0.07 6.45 7.00
CA TYR A 220 -1.48 6.67 6.66
C TYR A 220 -2.38 6.38 7.86
N ILE A 221 -3.45 7.15 8.02
CA ILE A 221 -4.56 6.85 8.92
C ILE A 221 -5.82 6.76 8.08
N ALA A 222 -6.49 5.60 8.10
CA ALA A 222 -7.72 5.39 7.37
C ALA A 222 -8.91 5.52 8.32
N ASN A 223 -9.69 6.58 8.18
CA ASN A 223 -10.88 6.84 9.00
C ASN A 223 -12.17 6.70 8.17
N LEU A 224 -13.32 7.06 8.75
CA LEU A 224 -14.68 6.85 8.22
C LEU A 224 -15.16 5.40 8.31
N GLU A 225 -16.36 5.17 8.85
CA GLU A 225 -16.93 3.83 8.96
C GLU A 225 -17.06 3.15 7.57
N PRO A 226 -16.70 1.86 7.40
CA PRO A 226 -15.96 1.00 8.33
C PRO A 226 -14.44 1.21 8.26
N ALA A 227 -13.88 1.96 9.22
CA ALA A 227 -12.48 2.44 9.20
C ALA A 227 -11.46 1.31 9.08
N ARG A 228 -11.70 0.19 9.77
CA ARG A 228 -10.81 -0.97 9.70
C ARG A 228 -10.72 -1.56 8.28
N LYS A 229 -11.85 -1.69 7.60
CA LYS A 229 -11.91 -2.19 6.23
C LYS A 229 -11.20 -1.24 5.26
N ARG A 230 -11.31 0.09 5.48
CA ARG A 230 -10.56 1.12 4.74
C ARG A 230 -9.05 1.03 4.99
N ALA A 231 -8.62 0.76 6.21
CA ALA A 231 -7.20 0.52 6.52
C ALA A 231 -6.67 -0.74 5.82
N ILE A 232 -7.46 -1.82 5.75
CA ILE A 232 -7.10 -3.04 5.01
C ILE A 232 -6.95 -2.74 3.52
N TYR A 233 -7.94 -2.05 2.95
CA TYR A 233 -7.89 -1.59 1.57
C TYR A 233 -6.63 -0.75 1.30
N GLY A 234 -6.34 0.22 2.16
CA GLY A 234 -5.13 1.04 2.08
C GLY A 234 -3.84 0.24 2.17
N ARG A 235 -3.75 -0.72 3.10
CA ARG A 235 -2.56 -1.58 3.27
C ARG A 235 -2.24 -2.33 1.98
N VAL A 236 -3.24 -2.94 1.36
CA VAL A 236 -3.06 -3.73 0.13
C VAL A 236 -2.67 -2.85 -1.06
N ASN A 237 -3.23 -1.65 -1.14
CA ASN A 237 -2.86 -0.67 -2.16
C ASN A 237 -1.42 -0.18 -1.97
N LEU A 238 -1.02 0.18 -0.75
CA LEU A 238 0.36 0.55 -0.42
C LEU A 238 1.34 -0.58 -0.79
N ASP A 239 1.00 -1.83 -0.47
CA ASP A 239 1.84 -2.98 -0.82
C ASP A 239 1.96 -3.17 -2.33
N SER A 240 0.86 -3.02 -3.06
CA SER A 240 0.83 -3.06 -4.53
C SER A 240 1.66 -1.96 -5.18
N LEU A 241 1.79 -0.82 -4.51
CA LEU A 241 2.61 0.32 -4.92
C LEU A 241 4.09 0.21 -4.51
N GLY A 242 4.49 -0.86 -3.79
CA GLY A 242 5.84 -1.04 -3.28
C GLY A 242 6.15 -0.20 -2.02
N LEU A 243 5.13 0.16 -1.26
CA LEU A 243 5.19 0.96 -0.03
C LEU A 243 4.91 0.10 1.21
N GLN A 244 5.41 -1.14 1.25
CA GLN A 244 5.25 -2.05 2.39
C GLN A 244 5.82 -1.46 3.69
N HIS A 245 6.76 -0.54 3.59
CA HIS A 245 7.42 0.12 4.72
C HIS A 245 6.61 1.29 5.33
N VAL A 246 5.60 1.82 4.62
CA VAL A 246 4.77 2.92 5.12
C VAL A 246 3.68 2.33 6.01
N PRO A 247 3.68 2.54 7.34
CA PRO A 247 2.64 2.00 8.21
C PRO A 247 1.27 2.63 7.96
N ILE A 248 0.20 1.87 8.22
CA ILE A 248 -1.19 2.35 8.19
C ILE A 248 -1.91 2.07 9.50
N GLY A 249 -2.73 3.02 9.97
CA GLY A 249 -3.51 2.92 11.19
C GLY A 249 -5.02 2.96 10.93
N VAL A 250 -5.78 2.22 11.73
CA VAL A 250 -7.25 2.28 11.77
C VAL A 250 -7.68 3.53 12.55
N GLY A 251 -8.30 4.47 11.85
CA GLY A 251 -8.84 5.70 12.44
C GLY A 251 -10.22 5.51 13.07
N THR A 252 -10.86 6.64 13.38
CA THR A 252 -12.18 6.72 13.97
C THR A 252 -13.30 6.45 12.95
N LYS A 253 -14.53 6.37 13.45
CA LYS A 253 -15.76 6.34 12.63
C LYS A 253 -15.94 7.60 11.77
N ALA A 254 -15.33 8.72 12.17
CA ALA A 254 -15.28 10.00 11.45
C ALA A 254 -16.63 10.57 10.95
N SER A 255 -17.74 10.14 11.53
CA SER A 255 -19.08 10.68 11.28
C SER A 255 -19.99 10.42 12.46
N THR A 256 -20.87 11.40 12.75
CA THR A 256 -21.97 11.21 13.71
C THR A 256 -23.12 10.40 13.12
N GLU A 257 -23.21 10.35 11.79
CA GLU A 257 -24.22 9.60 11.05
C GLU A 257 -23.77 8.16 10.80
N LYS A 258 -24.71 7.28 10.48
CA LYS A 258 -24.38 5.92 10.03
C LYS A 258 -23.92 6.01 8.57
N HIS A 259 -22.70 5.59 8.29
CA HIS A 259 -22.22 5.48 6.92
C HIS A 259 -22.95 4.33 6.20
N GLU A 260 -23.46 4.61 5.02
CA GLU A 260 -23.96 3.60 4.11
C GLU A 260 -22.82 3.21 3.17
N GLU A 261 -22.34 1.96 3.29
CA GLU A 261 -21.35 1.42 2.38
C GLU A 261 -21.99 1.23 1.00
N TYR A 262 -21.52 1.97 -0.01
CA TYR A 262 -21.92 1.75 -1.39
C TYR A 262 -21.10 0.61 -2.01
N GLY A 263 -21.71 -0.14 -2.95
CA GLY A 263 -21.04 -1.29 -3.57
C GLY A 263 -19.73 -0.94 -4.30
N HIS A 264 -19.57 0.28 -4.80
CA HIS A 264 -18.32 0.73 -5.41
C HIS A 264 -17.17 0.92 -4.41
N GLU A 265 -17.42 0.93 -3.09
CA GLU A 265 -16.38 1.26 -2.10
C GLU A 265 -15.38 0.14 -1.89
N PHE A 266 -15.80 -1.12 -1.91
CA PHE A 266 -14.90 -2.25 -1.63
C PHE A 266 -14.96 -3.37 -2.66
N GLU A 267 -15.73 -3.23 -3.74
CA GLU A 267 -15.76 -4.19 -4.84
C GLU A 267 -14.53 -4.03 -5.75
N SER A 268 -13.39 -4.43 -5.21
CA SER A 268 -12.09 -4.38 -5.87
C SER A 268 -11.44 -5.76 -5.87
N SER A 269 -10.79 -6.13 -6.98
CA SER A 269 -10.14 -7.43 -7.15
C SER A 269 -8.97 -7.64 -6.18
N ILE A 270 -8.39 -6.55 -5.68
CA ILE A 270 -7.30 -6.59 -4.69
C ILE A 270 -7.81 -6.63 -3.25
N MET A 271 -9.07 -6.32 -2.98
CA MET A 271 -9.59 -6.28 -1.62
C MET A 271 -9.70 -7.71 -1.06
N PRO A 272 -8.96 -8.06 0.01
CA PRO A 272 -9.04 -9.38 0.62
C PRO A 272 -10.30 -9.51 1.48
N ASP A 273 -10.66 -10.75 1.79
CA ASP A 273 -11.65 -11.02 2.85
C ASP A 273 -11.11 -10.51 4.19
N GLU A 274 -11.89 -9.65 4.85
CA GLU A 274 -11.48 -8.97 6.08
C GLU A 274 -11.13 -9.96 7.22
N LYS A 275 -11.81 -11.11 7.30
CA LYS A 275 -11.58 -12.11 8.34
C LYS A 275 -10.34 -12.95 8.05
N ALA A 276 -9.99 -13.10 6.76
CA ALA A 276 -8.79 -13.80 6.32
C ALA A 276 -7.54 -12.90 6.33
N PHE A 277 -7.71 -11.58 6.39
CA PHE A 277 -6.60 -10.63 6.34
C PHE A 277 -5.74 -10.70 7.61
N GLN A 278 -4.46 -11.02 7.44
CA GLN A 278 -3.45 -11.04 8.51
C GLN A 278 -2.35 -10.05 8.15
N PRO A 279 -2.44 -8.79 8.60
CA PRO A 279 -1.44 -7.81 8.28
C PRO A 279 -0.12 -8.11 9.01
N ASN A 280 0.98 -7.60 8.45
CA ASN A 280 2.21 -7.47 9.23
C ASN A 280 1.96 -6.45 10.36
N LYS A 281 2.16 -6.89 11.62
CA LYS A 281 1.94 -6.04 12.80
C LYS A 281 2.86 -4.84 12.87
N ASP A 282 3.98 -4.86 12.14
CA ASP A 282 4.93 -3.75 12.12
C ASP A 282 4.46 -2.59 11.25
N ASN A 283 3.54 -2.82 10.31
CA ASN A 283 3.07 -1.82 9.35
C ASN A 283 1.54 -1.65 9.32
N PHE A 284 0.83 -2.25 10.27
CA PHE A 284 -0.62 -2.13 10.44
C PHE A 284 -0.98 -1.95 11.92
N PHE A 285 -1.57 -0.80 12.23
CA PHE A 285 -1.93 -0.41 13.58
C PHE A 285 -3.45 -0.46 13.71
N GLU A 286 -3.96 -1.25 14.67
CA GLU A 286 -5.41 -1.29 14.97
C GLU A 286 -5.90 0.01 15.64
N ASN A 287 -4.99 0.93 15.99
CA ASN A 287 -5.29 2.24 16.56
C ASN A 287 -4.43 3.32 15.88
N GLY A 288 -5.07 4.18 15.08
CA GLY A 288 -4.43 5.28 14.36
C GLY A 288 -3.75 6.31 15.28
N PHE A 289 -4.26 6.50 16.51
CA PHE A 289 -3.64 7.45 17.45
C PHE A 289 -2.26 6.99 17.93
N GLU A 290 -2.05 5.69 18.08
CA GLU A 290 -0.74 5.12 18.42
C GLU A 290 0.27 5.38 17.29
N LEU A 291 -0.17 5.25 16.04
CA LEU A 291 0.67 5.54 14.89
C LEU A 291 0.99 7.04 14.78
N LEU A 292 0.01 7.92 14.98
CA LEU A 292 0.24 9.37 15.02
C LEU A 292 1.25 9.76 16.10
N ASP A 293 1.09 9.23 17.31
CA ASP A 293 1.99 9.48 18.43
C ASP A 293 3.42 8.99 18.14
N LEU A 294 3.56 7.79 17.56
CA LEU A 294 4.84 7.23 17.16
C LEU A 294 5.57 8.15 16.16
N VAL A 295 4.89 8.55 15.09
CA VAL A 295 5.48 9.39 14.03
C VAL A 295 5.81 10.78 14.54
N PHE A 296 4.90 11.42 15.29
CA PHE A 296 5.13 12.77 15.82
C PHE A 296 6.25 12.80 16.85
N LYS A 297 6.31 11.84 17.78
CA LYS A 297 7.41 11.74 18.74
C LYS A 297 8.75 11.49 18.04
N ARG A 298 8.78 10.64 17.01
CA ARG A 298 9.98 10.43 16.19
C ARG A 298 10.42 11.73 15.51
N ALA A 299 9.51 12.48 14.91
CA ALA A 299 9.82 13.77 14.28
C ALA A 299 10.46 14.76 15.27
N ILE A 300 9.90 14.86 16.48
CA ILE A 300 10.43 15.70 17.56
C ILE A 300 11.84 15.23 17.99
N GLN A 301 12.03 13.92 18.18
CA GLN A 301 13.33 13.35 18.56
C GLN A 301 14.41 13.62 17.50
N GLU A 302 14.04 13.53 16.23
CA GLU A 302 14.89 13.84 15.08
C GLU A 302 15.02 15.35 14.81
N LYS A 303 14.40 16.21 15.64
CA LYS A 303 14.40 17.68 15.51
C LYS A 303 13.95 18.15 14.12
N ARG A 304 12.92 17.51 13.58
CA ARG A 304 12.29 17.89 12.32
C ARG A 304 10.80 18.14 12.50
N LYS A 305 10.19 18.65 11.45
CA LYS A 305 8.75 18.76 11.32
C LYS A 305 8.23 17.79 10.25
N VAL A 306 6.97 17.36 10.39
CA VAL A 306 6.22 16.67 9.36
C VAL A 306 5.18 17.59 8.74
N ILE A 307 4.78 17.24 7.52
CA ILE A 307 3.61 17.74 6.84
C ILE A 307 2.45 16.80 7.16
N LEU A 308 1.30 17.36 7.50
CA LEU A 308 0.06 16.62 7.67
C LEU A 308 -0.85 16.90 6.47
N VAL A 309 -1.32 15.87 5.79
CA VAL A 309 -2.31 15.99 4.71
C VAL A 309 -3.63 15.38 5.15
N LEU A 310 -4.69 16.17 5.10
CA LEU A 310 -6.03 15.85 5.64
C LEU A 310 -7.01 15.80 4.47
N LEU A 311 -7.31 14.59 4.03
CA LEU A 311 -8.14 14.32 2.84
C LEU A 311 -9.57 13.92 3.24
N SER A 312 -9.79 13.61 4.51
CA SER A 312 -11.06 13.12 5.05
C SER A 312 -11.54 13.95 6.25
N PRO A 313 -12.65 13.57 6.92
CA PRO A 313 -13.15 14.31 8.07
C PRO A 313 -12.11 14.45 9.19
N LEU A 314 -12.17 15.58 9.90
CA LEU A 314 -11.13 16.02 10.83
C LEU A 314 -11.20 15.35 12.22
N THR A 315 -12.05 14.34 12.41
CA THR A 315 -12.32 13.70 13.70
C THR A 315 -11.05 13.19 14.38
N ASP A 316 -10.24 12.39 13.69
CA ASP A 316 -9.03 11.79 14.26
C ASP A 316 -8.03 12.85 14.74
N ILE A 317 -7.75 13.87 13.92
CA ILE A 317 -6.78 14.89 14.32
C ILE A 317 -7.36 15.84 15.39
N ALA A 318 -8.67 16.10 15.36
CA ALA A 318 -9.35 16.84 16.41
C ALA A 318 -9.26 16.11 17.75
N GLU A 319 -9.60 14.82 17.79
CA GLU A 319 -9.53 13.99 19.00
C GLU A 319 -8.09 13.85 19.51
N TYR A 320 -7.12 13.62 18.62
CA TYR A 320 -5.71 13.56 19.01
C TYR A 320 -5.28 14.86 19.72
N THR A 321 -5.71 16.00 19.20
CA THR A 321 -5.38 17.33 19.73
C THR A 321 -6.33 17.85 20.81
N ASP A 322 -7.36 17.09 21.20
CA ASP A 322 -8.25 17.42 22.32
C ASP A 322 -7.55 17.21 23.68
N THR A 323 -6.48 16.41 23.71
CA THR A 323 -5.62 16.24 24.90
C THR A 323 -4.50 17.28 24.95
N GLU A 324 -4.12 17.73 26.15
CA GLU A 324 -3.02 18.70 26.32
C GLU A 324 -1.69 18.17 25.76
N ASP A 325 -1.38 16.89 26.01
CA ASP A 325 -0.17 16.24 25.51
C ASP A 325 -0.20 16.04 23.99
N GLY A 326 -1.34 15.66 23.43
CA GLY A 326 -1.53 15.52 21.99
C GLY A 326 -1.40 16.85 21.26
N LEU A 327 -2.01 17.93 21.77
CA LEU A 327 -1.86 19.28 21.23
C LEU A 327 -0.39 19.74 21.26
N LYS A 328 0.29 19.58 22.39
CA LYS A 328 1.72 19.91 22.53
C LYS A 328 2.59 19.12 21.55
N THR A 329 2.28 17.84 21.37
CA THR A 329 2.99 16.95 20.46
C THR A 329 2.76 17.37 19.01
N PHE A 330 1.52 17.62 18.62
CA PHE A 330 1.14 18.15 17.32
C PHE A 330 1.84 19.47 16.99
N GLN A 331 1.77 20.48 17.88
CA GLN A 331 2.41 21.78 17.67
C GLN A 331 3.94 21.68 17.54
N LYS A 332 4.57 20.69 18.20
CA LYS A 332 6.02 20.46 18.10
C LYS A 332 6.39 19.62 16.87
N ALA A 333 5.58 18.68 16.45
CA ALA A 333 5.89 17.76 15.35
C ALA A 333 5.45 18.28 13.98
N VAL A 334 4.33 18.99 13.88
CA VAL A 334 3.77 19.43 12.60
C VAL A 334 4.32 20.81 12.22
N GLY A 335 4.71 20.94 10.95
CA GLY A 335 5.23 22.17 10.37
C GLY A 335 4.30 22.81 9.36
N ARG A 336 3.40 22.04 8.74
CA ARG A 336 2.40 22.51 7.79
C ARG A 336 1.24 21.53 7.66
N VAL A 337 0.07 22.04 7.32
CA VAL A 337 -1.13 21.25 7.02
C VAL A 337 -1.64 21.55 5.61
N TYR A 338 -1.83 20.52 4.80
CA TYR A 338 -2.58 20.60 3.54
C TYR A 338 -3.91 19.89 3.75
N MET A 339 -5.02 20.46 3.31
CA MET A 339 -6.32 19.81 3.51
C MET A 339 -7.26 19.98 2.32
N GLN A 340 -8.04 18.94 2.07
CA GLN A 340 -9.28 19.05 1.32
C GLN A 340 -10.35 19.59 2.29
N GLY A 341 -11.04 20.66 1.91
CA GLY A 341 -12.14 21.18 2.72
C GLY A 341 -12.45 22.65 2.45
N GLY A 342 -12.69 23.41 3.52
CA GLY A 342 -12.90 24.85 3.41
C GLY A 342 -12.87 25.55 4.76
N TYR A 343 -12.14 26.65 4.85
CA TYR A 343 -12.21 27.57 5.98
C TYR A 343 -12.25 29.02 5.48
N SER A 344 -12.70 29.93 6.32
CA SER A 344 -12.43 31.36 6.22
C SER A 344 -11.36 31.75 7.24
N ILE A 345 -10.83 32.97 7.13
CA ILE A 345 -9.86 33.52 8.08
C ILE A 345 -10.55 34.61 8.90
N SER A 346 -10.46 34.53 10.23
CA SER A 346 -10.98 35.55 11.14
C SER A 346 -10.17 36.85 11.05
N ALA A 347 -10.65 37.93 11.69
CA ALA A 347 -9.90 39.19 11.75
C ALA A 347 -8.53 39.04 12.48
N GLU A 348 -8.44 38.05 13.37
CA GLU A 348 -7.24 37.68 14.13
C GLU A 348 -6.31 36.74 13.35
N GLY A 349 -6.68 36.36 12.12
CA GLY A 349 -5.90 35.41 11.32
C GLY A 349 -6.17 33.94 11.62
N ILE A 350 -7.22 33.63 12.40
CA ILE A 350 -7.51 32.25 12.83
C ILE A 350 -8.42 31.56 11.80
N PRO A 351 -8.09 30.33 11.34
CA PRO A 351 -8.99 29.57 10.47
C PRO A 351 -10.32 29.23 11.17
N ILE A 352 -11.43 29.45 10.46
CA ILE A 352 -12.80 29.12 10.87
C ILE A 352 -13.39 28.16 9.85
N PRO A 353 -13.86 26.96 10.23
CA PRO A 353 -14.42 26.01 9.27
C PRO A 353 -15.60 26.63 8.52
N ARG A 354 -15.71 26.32 7.23
CA ARG A 354 -16.89 26.68 6.44
C ARG A 354 -17.88 25.54 6.37
N ASP A 355 -19.15 25.89 6.42
CA ASP A 355 -20.27 24.96 6.39
C ASP A 355 -20.61 24.50 4.96
N ASP A 356 -20.05 25.13 3.93
CA ASP A 356 -20.20 24.72 2.52
C ASP A 356 -19.16 23.69 2.06
N ALA A 357 -18.25 23.29 2.97
CA ALA A 357 -17.27 22.23 2.79
C ALA A 357 -17.80 20.90 3.37
N ALA A 358 -17.84 19.87 2.52
CA ALA A 358 -18.46 18.59 2.89
C ALA A 358 -17.74 17.90 4.06
N ASN A 359 -16.40 17.82 4.01
CA ASN A 359 -15.55 17.24 5.05
C ASN A 359 -15.74 17.89 6.43
N ASN A 360 -16.19 19.16 6.45
CA ASN A 360 -16.56 19.84 7.70
C ASN A 360 -18.01 19.53 8.09
N LYS A 361 -18.99 19.92 7.26
CA LYS A 361 -20.41 19.95 7.68
C LYS A 361 -21.08 18.59 7.71
N HIS A 362 -20.81 17.74 6.72
CA HIS A 362 -21.58 16.50 6.52
C HIS A 362 -21.07 15.34 7.37
N PHE A 363 -19.80 15.38 7.76
CA PHE A 363 -19.19 14.29 8.50
C PHE A 363 -19.09 14.59 10.00
N ASP A 364 -18.31 15.60 10.38
CA ASP A 364 -18.09 15.93 11.79
C ASP A 364 -17.81 17.43 12.00
N TRP A 365 -18.89 18.22 11.97
CA TRP A 365 -18.82 19.66 12.21
C TRP A 365 -18.17 20.02 13.55
N PRO A 366 -18.52 19.37 14.69
CA PRO A 366 -17.85 19.62 15.95
C PRO A 366 -16.33 19.40 15.91
N ALA A 367 -15.82 18.37 15.22
CA ALA A 367 -14.39 18.16 15.07
C ALA A 367 -13.72 19.31 14.28
N ALA A 368 -14.37 19.76 13.20
CA ALA A 368 -13.88 20.88 12.41
C ALA A 368 -13.79 22.19 13.23
N GLU A 369 -14.82 22.50 14.04
CA GLU A 369 -14.82 23.68 14.94
C GLU A 369 -13.70 23.63 15.97
N ARG A 370 -13.38 22.45 16.50
CA ARG A 370 -12.30 22.30 17.49
C ARG A 370 -10.91 22.34 16.86
N PHE A 371 -10.74 21.78 15.66
CA PHE A 371 -9.41 21.62 15.06
C PHE A 371 -8.89 22.89 14.38
N HIS A 372 -9.71 23.61 13.61
CA HIS A 372 -9.24 24.76 12.83
C HIS A 372 -8.54 25.86 13.67
N PRO A 373 -9.03 26.24 14.87
CA PRO A 373 -8.33 27.20 15.72
C PRO A 373 -6.94 26.75 16.18
N ARG A 374 -6.66 25.44 16.19
CA ARG A 374 -5.35 24.89 16.59
C ARG A 374 -4.26 25.15 15.54
N LEU A 375 -4.64 25.65 14.37
CA LEU A 375 -3.75 26.00 13.28
C LEU A 375 -3.24 27.44 13.35
N GLU A 376 -3.65 28.26 14.32
CA GLU A 376 -3.29 29.69 14.44
C GLU A 376 -1.81 30.01 14.12
N ASN A 377 -0.88 29.13 14.50
CA ASN A 377 0.56 29.31 14.29
C ASN A 377 1.20 28.22 13.41
N ILE A 378 0.40 27.40 12.73
CA ILE A 378 0.85 26.34 11.83
C ILE A 378 0.35 26.68 10.43
N PRO A 379 1.26 26.95 9.47
CA PRO A 379 0.85 27.23 8.10
C PRO A 379 -0.10 26.16 7.56
N SER A 380 -1.13 26.58 6.87
CA SER A 380 -2.10 25.66 6.28
C SER A 380 -2.64 26.12 4.94
N ASP A 381 -2.88 25.17 4.06
CA ASP A 381 -3.44 25.41 2.73
C ASP A 381 -4.69 24.54 2.60
N VAL A 382 -5.83 25.17 2.34
CA VAL A 382 -7.10 24.47 2.10
C VAL A 382 -7.44 24.51 0.62
N TYR A 383 -7.71 23.34 0.06
CA TYR A 383 -8.17 23.14 -1.30
C TYR A 383 -9.67 22.89 -1.28
N THR A 384 -10.43 23.80 -1.87
CA THR A 384 -11.89 23.71 -1.89
C THR A 384 -12.40 23.03 -3.15
N LYS A 385 -13.69 22.66 -3.14
CA LYS A 385 -14.39 22.15 -4.33
C LYS A 385 -14.26 23.05 -5.56
N VAL A 386 -14.09 24.37 -5.40
CA VAL A 386 -13.95 25.31 -6.51
C VAL A 386 -12.69 25.02 -7.32
N ALA A 387 -11.58 24.73 -6.66
CA ALA A 387 -10.33 24.39 -7.32
C ALA A 387 -10.44 23.03 -8.05
N ALA A 388 -11.08 22.04 -7.41
CA ALA A 388 -11.31 20.73 -8.03
C ALA A 388 -12.19 20.82 -9.28
N TYR A 389 -13.32 21.53 -9.22
CA TYR A 389 -14.19 21.76 -10.38
C TYR A 389 -13.47 22.49 -11.51
N ALA A 390 -12.62 23.48 -11.17
CA ALA A 390 -11.89 24.23 -12.18
C ALA A 390 -10.75 23.43 -12.81
N THR A 391 -10.15 22.47 -12.11
CA THR A 391 -9.08 21.62 -12.65
C THR A 391 -9.58 20.78 -13.82
N ASN A 392 -10.76 20.18 -13.70
CA ASN A 392 -11.40 19.37 -14.76
C ASN A 392 -10.44 18.33 -15.39
N ILE A 393 -10.15 17.26 -14.64
CA ILE A 393 -9.23 16.21 -15.09
C ILE A 393 -9.88 15.42 -16.23
N PRO A 394 -9.22 15.23 -17.38
CA PRO A 394 -9.80 14.45 -18.49
C PRO A 394 -10.03 12.99 -18.08
N ALA A 395 -11.24 12.46 -18.26
CA ALA A 395 -11.55 11.08 -17.87
C ALA A 395 -10.77 10.02 -18.67
N SER A 396 -10.16 10.41 -19.79
CA SER A 396 -9.23 9.55 -20.52
C SER A 396 -8.09 9.04 -19.63
N ILE A 397 -7.73 9.78 -18.57
CA ILE A 397 -6.73 9.31 -17.60
C ILE A 397 -7.12 7.97 -16.97
N PHE A 398 -8.40 7.74 -16.66
CA PHE A 398 -8.83 6.48 -16.06
C PHE A 398 -8.69 5.31 -17.02
N ASN A 399 -8.86 5.54 -18.33
CA ASN A 399 -8.57 4.54 -19.35
C ASN A 399 -7.06 4.28 -19.45
N ASP A 400 -6.24 5.33 -19.49
CA ASP A 400 -4.79 5.22 -19.49
C ASP A 400 -4.29 4.42 -18.27
N LEU A 401 -4.89 4.65 -17.09
CA LEU A 401 -4.58 3.94 -15.85
C LEU A 401 -5.03 2.48 -15.92
N GLY A 402 -6.25 2.19 -16.40
CA GLY A 402 -6.74 0.82 -16.60
C GLY A 402 -5.95 0.03 -17.64
N ASP A 403 -5.42 0.71 -18.67
CA ASP A 403 -4.59 0.11 -19.71
C ASP A 403 -3.20 -0.31 -19.21
N THR A 404 -2.75 0.23 -18.07
CA THR A 404 -1.53 -0.26 -17.41
C THR A 404 -1.64 -1.71 -16.94
N LYS A 405 -2.86 -2.26 -16.80
CA LYS A 405 -3.15 -3.55 -16.15
C LYS A 405 -2.60 -3.66 -14.73
N HIS A 406 -2.26 -2.53 -14.13
CA HIS A 406 -1.99 -2.44 -12.71
C HIS A 406 -3.33 -2.56 -11.98
N PRO A 407 -3.44 -3.38 -10.92
CA PRO A 407 -4.73 -3.59 -10.26
C PRO A 407 -5.38 -2.29 -9.74
N ILE A 408 -4.56 -1.35 -9.26
CA ILE A 408 -4.99 0.01 -8.87
C ILE A 408 -5.55 0.81 -10.05
N GLY A 409 -4.97 0.68 -11.24
CA GLY A 409 -5.47 1.37 -12.43
C GLY A 409 -6.83 0.84 -12.87
N GLU A 410 -7.01 -0.48 -12.83
CA GLU A 410 -8.31 -1.11 -13.06
C GLU A 410 -9.35 -0.69 -12.00
N ASP A 411 -8.95 -0.62 -10.73
CA ASP A 411 -9.83 -0.20 -9.64
C ASP A 411 -10.26 1.27 -9.78
N LEU A 412 -9.32 2.18 -10.07
CA LEU A 412 -9.62 3.59 -10.34
C LEU A 412 -10.59 3.76 -11.52
N GLN A 413 -10.39 3.03 -12.63
CA GLN A 413 -11.29 3.07 -13.78
C GLN A 413 -12.70 2.58 -13.43
N ASN A 414 -12.79 1.43 -12.76
CA ASN A 414 -14.07 0.84 -12.36
C ASN A 414 -14.84 1.74 -11.39
N ARG A 415 -14.16 2.30 -10.38
CA ARG A 415 -14.77 3.22 -9.40
C ARG A 415 -15.25 4.50 -10.05
N TYR A 416 -14.43 5.12 -10.91
CA TYR A 416 -14.82 6.31 -11.66
C TYR A 416 -16.14 6.10 -12.41
N GLN A 417 -16.24 5.01 -13.17
CA GLN A 417 -17.42 4.71 -13.96
C GLN A 417 -18.64 4.39 -13.08
N ARG A 418 -18.49 3.50 -12.09
CA ARG A 418 -19.58 3.13 -11.16
C ARG A 418 -20.13 4.32 -10.41
N GLN A 419 -19.23 5.15 -9.86
CA GLN A 419 -19.62 6.33 -9.11
C GLN A 419 -20.29 7.36 -10.04
N GLY A 420 -19.79 7.53 -11.27
CA GLY A 420 -20.42 8.38 -12.28
C GLY A 420 -21.86 7.96 -12.59
N VAL A 421 -22.11 6.65 -12.78
CA VAL A 421 -23.46 6.10 -12.97
C VAL A 421 -24.35 6.34 -11.75
N GLN A 422 -23.85 6.02 -10.54
CA GLN A 422 -24.59 6.22 -9.29
C GLN A 422 -24.94 7.69 -9.05
N PHE A 423 -24.02 8.61 -9.31
CA PHE A 423 -24.24 10.05 -9.19
C PHE A 423 -25.23 10.55 -10.23
N TYR A 424 -25.15 10.05 -11.47
CA TYR A 424 -26.12 10.42 -12.50
C TYR A 424 -27.53 9.97 -12.13
N LYS A 425 -27.70 8.71 -11.70
CA LYS A 425 -28.97 8.19 -11.17
C LYS A 425 -29.51 9.06 -10.05
N THR A 426 -28.67 9.41 -9.09
CA THR A 426 -29.03 10.27 -7.97
C THR A 426 -29.44 11.67 -8.41
N ALA A 427 -28.73 12.25 -9.39
CA ALA A 427 -29.03 13.57 -9.95
C ALA A 427 -30.36 13.59 -10.74
N CYS A 428 -30.75 12.45 -11.30
CA CYS A 428 -32.04 12.24 -11.94
C CYS A 428 -33.17 11.94 -10.94
N GLY A 429 -32.85 11.59 -9.69
CA GLY A 429 -33.82 11.23 -8.67
C GLY A 429 -34.70 12.40 -8.20
N PRO A 430 -35.79 12.13 -7.45
CA PRO A 430 -36.69 13.16 -6.95
C PRO A 430 -36.06 14.06 -5.87
N LYS A 431 -34.95 13.61 -5.26
CA LYS A 431 -34.19 14.35 -4.25
C LYS A 431 -32.71 14.33 -4.62
N PRO A 432 -32.27 15.26 -5.47
CA PRO A 432 -30.86 15.36 -5.85
C PRO A 432 -29.98 15.58 -4.62
N VAL A 433 -28.92 14.79 -4.46
CA VAL A 433 -27.97 14.91 -3.34
C VAL A 433 -27.10 16.16 -3.54
N ASN A 434 -26.92 16.94 -2.47
CA ASN A 434 -26.12 18.16 -2.46
C ASN A 434 -26.49 19.18 -3.56
N GLY A 435 -27.75 19.15 -4.02
CA GLY A 435 -28.24 20.04 -5.06
C GLY A 435 -27.64 19.79 -6.45
N ILE A 436 -27.04 18.62 -6.68
CA ILE A 436 -26.53 18.17 -8.00
C ILE A 436 -27.73 17.65 -8.80
N THR A 437 -28.39 18.53 -9.53
CA THR A 437 -29.47 18.17 -10.47
C THR A 437 -28.91 17.48 -11.71
N GLN A 438 -29.76 16.78 -12.48
CA GLN A 438 -29.39 16.18 -13.76
C GLN A 438 -28.73 17.21 -14.70
N GLU A 439 -29.28 18.43 -14.80
CA GLU A 439 -28.67 19.52 -15.57
C GLU A 439 -27.24 19.84 -15.10
N LYS A 440 -27.03 20.04 -13.80
CA LYS A 440 -25.70 20.33 -13.25
C LYS A 440 -24.72 19.19 -13.47
N PHE A 441 -25.17 17.95 -13.35
CA PHE A 441 -24.35 16.79 -13.66
C PHE A 441 -23.91 16.82 -15.12
N LEU A 442 -24.86 17.00 -16.05
CA LEU A 442 -24.55 17.00 -17.47
C LEU A 442 -23.61 18.14 -17.88
N HIS A 443 -23.68 19.30 -17.24
CA HIS A 443 -22.74 20.40 -17.45
C HIS A 443 -21.35 20.17 -16.83
N ASN A 444 -21.31 19.75 -15.57
CA ASN A 444 -20.07 19.78 -14.77
C ASN A 444 -19.27 18.49 -14.84
N LEU A 445 -19.95 17.35 -15.06
CA LEU A 445 -19.36 16.01 -14.95
C LEU A 445 -19.41 15.23 -16.26
N SER A 446 -20.04 15.77 -17.30
CA SER A 446 -20.18 15.11 -18.59
C SER A 446 -19.83 16.02 -19.77
N SER A 447 -19.62 15.39 -20.93
CA SER A 447 -19.58 16.04 -22.25
C SER A 447 -20.91 15.98 -22.99
N PHE A 448 -22.00 15.55 -22.36
CA PHE A 448 -23.28 15.38 -23.04
C PHE A 448 -23.73 16.69 -23.71
N TYR A 449 -23.75 17.80 -22.97
CA TYR A 449 -24.12 19.11 -23.53
C TYR A 449 -23.03 19.76 -24.40
N GLU A 450 -21.79 19.27 -24.35
CA GLU A 450 -20.75 19.68 -25.30
C GLU A 450 -21.00 19.06 -26.69
N LYS A 451 -21.55 17.84 -26.72
CA LYS A 451 -21.92 17.11 -27.94
C LYS A 451 -23.34 17.43 -28.42
N HIS A 452 -24.25 17.70 -27.48
CA HIS A 452 -25.68 17.90 -27.71
C HIS A 452 -26.13 19.19 -27.00
N PRO A 453 -25.93 20.38 -27.59
CA PRO A 453 -26.20 21.66 -26.93
C PRO A 453 -27.62 21.75 -26.33
N PRO A 454 -27.78 22.31 -25.12
CA PRO A 454 -29.07 22.37 -24.44
C PRO A 454 -30.01 23.36 -25.15
N GLY A 455 -31.24 22.93 -25.40
CA GLY A 455 -32.29 23.73 -26.04
C GLY A 455 -33.19 24.45 -25.07
N LYS A 456 -34.23 25.10 -25.62
CA LYS A 456 -35.20 25.89 -24.85
C LYS A 456 -36.28 25.06 -24.16
N GLN A 457 -36.52 23.84 -24.63
CA GLN A 457 -37.48 22.93 -24.02
C GLN A 457 -36.84 22.25 -22.81
N THR A 458 -37.65 21.88 -21.83
CA THR A 458 -37.20 21.18 -20.63
C THR A 458 -37.99 19.89 -20.44
N SER A 459 -37.36 18.89 -19.84
CA SER A 459 -38.03 17.69 -19.33
C SER A 459 -38.99 18.05 -18.19
N GLU A 460 -39.81 17.09 -17.76
CA GLU A 460 -40.70 17.26 -16.59
C GLU A 460 -39.95 17.65 -15.30
N LYS A 461 -38.67 17.28 -15.21
CA LYS A 461 -37.79 17.61 -14.07
C LYS A 461 -37.09 18.95 -14.22
N GLY A 462 -37.38 19.71 -15.29
CA GLY A 462 -36.78 21.01 -15.57
C GLY A 462 -35.41 20.96 -16.26
N THR A 463 -34.85 19.76 -16.50
CA THR A 463 -33.58 19.61 -17.24
C THR A 463 -33.76 20.02 -18.70
N PRO A 464 -32.94 20.93 -19.27
CA PRO A 464 -32.99 21.28 -20.69
C PRO A 464 -32.88 20.06 -21.62
N LEU A 465 -33.72 20.00 -22.65
CA LEU A 465 -33.63 18.98 -23.70
C LEU A 465 -32.70 19.47 -24.82
N PRO A 466 -31.85 18.62 -25.41
CA PRO A 466 -30.98 19.01 -26.51
C PRO A 466 -31.70 19.64 -27.71
N GLU A 467 -31.06 20.62 -28.36
CA GLU A 467 -31.60 21.28 -29.57
C GLU A 467 -31.71 20.34 -30.77
N ASP A 468 -30.85 19.33 -30.84
CA ASP A 468 -30.81 18.34 -31.92
C ASP A 468 -31.85 17.21 -31.76
N GLY A 469 -32.62 17.22 -30.67
CA GLY A 469 -33.63 16.22 -30.35
C GLY A 469 -33.07 14.91 -29.77
N THR A 470 -31.77 14.83 -29.49
CA THR A 470 -31.17 13.67 -28.81
C THR A 470 -31.80 13.51 -27.42
N PRO A 471 -32.27 12.31 -27.03
CA PRO A 471 -32.80 12.10 -25.69
C PRO A 471 -31.71 12.27 -24.62
N LEU A 472 -32.11 12.67 -23.41
CA LEU A 472 -31.22 12.61 -22.25
C LEU A 472 -30.86 11.14 -21.97
N PRO A 473 -29.62 10.85 -21.50
CA PRO A 473 -29.23 9.49 -21.16
C PRO A 473 -30.17 8.86 -20.12
N ASP A 474 -30.45 7.56 -20.24
CA ASP A 474 -31.26 6.83 -19.27
C ASP A 474 -30.70 7.01 -17.84
N PRO A 475 -31.51 7.41 -16.84
CA PRO A 475 -31.09 7.53 -15.44
C PRO A 475 -30.64 6.22 -14.79
N CYS A 476 -30.77 5.08 -15.48
CA CYS A 476 -30.35 3.76 -15.03
C CYS A 476 -31.12 3.34 -13.76
N GLU A 477 -32.46 3.36 -13.81
CA GLU A 477 -33.30 3.03 -12.63
C GLU A 477 -32.98 1.64 -12.06
N ASP A 478 -32.61 0.71 -12.93
CA ASP A 478 -32.22 -0.66 -12.60
C ASP A 478 -30.76 -0.82 -12.12
N PHE A 479 -29.99 0.27 -11.97
CA PHE A 479 -28.63 0.17 -11.41
C PHE A 479 -28.68 -0.32 -9.96
N ASP A 480 -28.21 -1.55 -9.74
CA ASP A 480 -27.91 -2.10 -8.41
C ASP A 480 -26.40 -1.97 -8.16
N PRO A 481 -25.97 -1.16 -7.17
CA PRO A 481 -24.55 -1.02 -6.85
C PRO A 481 -23.88 -2.33 -6.40
N ASN A 482 -24.67 -3.36 -6.05
CA ASN A 482 -24.17 -4.67 -5.60
C ASN A 482 -24.07 -5.71 -6.73
N GLU A 483 -24.60 -5.40 -7.93
CA GLU A 483 -24.43 -6.26 -9.09
C GLU A 483 -23.05 -6.06 -9.72
N LYS A 484 -22.56 -7.11 -10.39
CA LYS A 484 -21.33 -7.01 -11.18
C LYS A 484 -21.50 -5.90 -12.23
N PHE A 485 -20.68 -4.87 -12.13
CA PHE A 485 -20.74 -3.74 -13.04
C PHE A 485 -20.38 -4.14 -14.47
N ASP A 486 -21.22 -3.67 -15.39
CA ASP A 486 -21.09 -3.84 -16.82
C ASP A 486 -21.26 -2.46 -17.47
N PRO A 487 -20.17 -1.78 -17.86
CA PRO A 487 -20.23 -0.41 -18.35
C PRO A 487 -21.06 -0.29 -19.64
N ASP A 488 -21.14 -1.35 -20.45
CA ASP A 488 -21.88 -1.32 -21.72
C ASP A 488 -23.40 -1.21 -21.52
N LYS A 489 -23.90 -1.38 -20.30
CA LYS A 489 -25.33 -1.23 -19.96
C LYS A 489 -25.78 0.21 -19.74
N TYR A 490 -24.87 1.17 -19.57
CA TYR A 490 -25.22 2.50 -19.07
C TYR A 490 -24.90 3.61 -20.08
N GLU A 491 -25.95 4.26 -20.60
CA GLU A 491 -25.85 5.28 -21.65
C GLU A 491 -25.05 6.53 -21.24
N ILE A 492 -24.90 6.79 -19.94
CA ILE A 492 -24.15 7.95 -19.45
C ILE A 492 -22.62 7.77 -19.59
N ILE A 493 -22.12 6.53 -19.62
CA ILE A 493 -20.67 6.26 -19.56
C ILE A 493 -19.88 6.91 -20.72
N PRO A 494 -20.32 6.86 -21.99
CA PRO A 494 -19.65 7.56 -23.09
C PRO A 494 -19.57 9.09 -22.94
N TYR A 495 -20.32 9.67 -22.01
CA TYR A 495 -20.32 11.10 -21.70
C TYR A 495 -19.55 11.45 -20.43
N LEU A 496 -19.16 10.48 -19.60
CA LEU A 496 -18.28 10.68 -18.44
C LEU A 496 -16.86 11.01 -18.91
N THR A 497 -16.63 12.29 -19.23
CA THR A 497 -15.36 12.80 -19.78
C THR A 497 -14.58 13.67 -18.80
N LYS A 498 -15.13 13.90 -17.61
CA LYS A 498 -14.58 14.79 -16.58
C LYS A 498 -14.41 14.00 -15.28
N GLY A 499 -13.19 14.00 -14.73
CA GLY A 499 -12.84 13.48 -13.42
C GLY A 499 -12.72 14.62 -12.42
N LEU A 500 -13.27 14.44 -11.23
CA LEU A 500 -13.08 15.34 -10.10
C LEU A 500 -12.22 14.64 -9.06
N MET A 501 -11.01 15.15 -8.84
CA MET A 501 -10.15 14.64 -7.78
C MET A 501 -9.93 15.75 -6.77
N TYR A 502 -10.65 15.72 -5.66
CA TYR A 502 -10.53 16.75 -4.65
C TYR A 502 -9.22 16.57 -3.87
N ASP A 503 -8.85 15.33 -3.59
CA ASP A 503 -7.73 14.97 -2.72
C ASP A 503 -6.36 14.98 -3.39
N ALA A 504 -6.33 14.82 -4.72
CA ALA A 504 -5.10 14.89 -5.51
C ALA A 504 -4.44 16.29 -5.40
N LEU A 505 -5.23 17.36 -5.36
CA LEU A 505 -4.72 18.73 -5.28
C LEU A 505 -3.92 19.00 -3.99
N PRO A 506 -4.48 18.78 -2.77
CA PRO A 506 -3.70 18.92 -1.54
C PRO A 506 -2.58 17.88 -1.44
N ALA A 507 -2.71 16.69 -2.04
CA ALA A 507 -1.63 15.71 -2.13
C ALA A 507 -0.43 16.24 -2.92
N LEU A 508 -0.64 16.82 -4.11
CA LEU A 508 0.41 17.49 -4.91
C LEU A 508 1.15 18.55 -4.10
N ALA A 509 0.39 19.34 -3.35
CA ALA A 509 0.90 20.47 -2.58
C ALA A 509 1.86 20.05 -1.46
N THR A 510 1.85 18.78 -1.03
CA THR A 510 2.75 18.27 0.01
C THR A 510 4.23 18.33 -0.39
N GLY A 511 4.56 18.44 -1.68
CA GLY A 511 5.93 18.72 -2.13
C GLY A 511 6.42 20.14 -1.80
N GLY A 512 5.55 21.00 -1.25
CA GLY A 512 5.86 22.33 -0.75
C GLY A 512 5.73 23.45 -1.79
N ASP A 513 5.78 24.70 -1.33
CA ASP A 513 5.58 25.90 -2.17
C ASP A 513 6.52 25.91 -3.39
N HIS A 514 7.78 25.50 -3.22
CA HIS A 514 8.74 25.48 -4.32
C HIS A 514 8.35 24.52 -5.45
N LEU A 515 7.77 23.36 -5.11
CA LEU A 515 7.34 22.40 -6.11
C LEU A 515 6.16 22.96 -6.92
N VAL A 516 5.13 23.46 -6.23
CA VAL A 516 3.93 24.00 -6.89
C VAL A 516 4.24 25.24 -7.73
N ASP A 517 5.20 26.07 -7.29
CA ASP A 517 5.72 27.22 -8.04
C ASP A 517 6.43 26.78 -9.33
N ILE A 518 7.35 25.80 -9.24
CA ILE A 518 8.07 25.26 -10.41
C ILE A 518 7.09 24.65 -11.41
N LEU A 519 6.10 23.91 -10.91
CA LEU A 519 5.09 23.27 -11.76
C LEU A 519 4.16 24.30 -12.42
N GLY A 520 4.09 25.53 -11.89
CA GLY A 520 3.25 26.60 -12.40
C GLY A 520 1.77 26.28 -12.31
N VAL A 521 1.34 25.62 -11.23
CA VAL A 521 -0.06 25.16 -11.07
C VAL A 521 -0.94 26.14 -10.30
N LEU A 522 -0.35 27.03 -9.49
CA LEU A 522 -1.07 28.05 -8.73
C LEU A 522 -1.05 29.39 -9.44
N ASP A 523 -2.16 30.13 -9.36
CA ASP A 523 -2.23 31.52 -9.79
C ASP A 523 -1.82 32.44 -8.64
N THR A 524 -0.52 32.69 -8.52
CA THR A 524 0.05 33.49 -7.43
C THR A 524 -0.42 34.94 -7.44
N GLU A 525 -0.81 35.48 -8.60
CA GLU A 525 -1.29 36.85 -8.72
C GLU A 525 -2.65 37.00 -8.03
N SER A 526 -3.59 36.08 -8.28
CA SER A 526 -4.88 36.11 -7.59
C SER A 526 -4.81 35.77 -6.11
N MET A 527 -3.73 35.12 -5.66
CA MET A 527 -3.48 34.81 -4.26
C MET A 527 -2.69 35.89 -3.50
N ALA A 528 -2.26 36.98 -4.16
CA ALA A 528 -1.36 37.98 -3.58
C ALA A 528 -1.90 38.66 -2.29
N ASN A 529 -3.23 38.67 -2.10
CA ASN A 529 -3.89 39.26 -0.93
C ASN A 529 -4.09 38.27 0.23
N GLN A 530 -3.72 36.99 0.06
CA GLN A 530 -3.84 35.99 1.12
C GLN A 530 -2.65 36.08 2.08
N THR A 531 -2.87 35.66 3.33
CA THR A 531 -1.79 35.64 4.33
C THR A 531 -0.73 34.61 3.96
N SER A 532 0.52 34.83 4.39
CA SER A 532 1.60 33.85 4.18
C SER A 532 1.43 32.58 5.03
N ILE A 533 0.58 32.61 6.06
CA ILE A 533 0.37 31.50 6.98
C ILE A 533 -0.76 30.60 6.46
N HIS A 534 -1.90 31.18 6.11
CA HIS A 534 -3.09 30.44 5.67
C HIS A 534 -3.48 30.80 4.25
N LYS A 535 -3.57 29.78 3.39
CA LYS A 535 -3.94 29.90 1.97
C LYS A 535 -5.25 29.17 1.68
N ILE A 536 -6.13 29.80 0.91
CA ILE A 536 -7.38 29.23 0.41
C ILE A 536 -7.25 29.08 -1.11
N ILE A 537 -7.20 27.85 -1.60
CA ILE A 537 -7.11 27.50 -3.01
C ILE A 537 -8.50 27.12 -3.48
N GLY A 538 -9.07 27.93 -4.37
CA GLY A 538 -10.48 27.86 -4.76
C GLY A 538 -11.36 28.71 -3.84
N THR A 539 -11.29 30.02 -3.98
CA THR A 539 -12.17 30.94 -3.25
C THR A 539 -13.62 30.81 -3.77
N PRO A 540 -14.60 30.39 -2.94
CA PRO A 540 -15.99 30.34 -3.35
C PRO A 540 -16.55 31.72 -3.61
N LYS A 541 -17.67 31.78 -4.36
CA LYS A 541 -18.38 33.03 -4.64
C LYS A 541 -18.73 33.73 -3.31
N GLN A 542 -18.41 35.01 -3.19
CA GLN A 542 -18.73 35.84 -2.02
C GLN A 542 -19.46 37.09 -2.50
N ASP A 543 -20.69 37.31 -2.03
CA ASP A 543 -21.53 38.46 -2.40
C ASP A 543 -21.51 38.75 -3.92
N ASP A 544 -20.80 39.81 -4.31
CA ASP A 544 -20.65 40.31 -5.68
C ASP A 544 -19.40 39.78 -6.41
N LEU A 545 -18.49 39.10 -5.72
CA LEU A 545 -17.27 38.55 -6.31
C LEU A 545 -17.51 37.13 -6.87
N PRO A 546 -17.08 36.85 -8.11
CA PRO A 546 -17.18 35.51 -8.68
C PRO A 546 -16.29 34.55 -7.89
N ALA A 547 -16.61 33.25 -7.97
CA ALA A 547 -15.70 32.22 -7.48
C ALA A 547 -14.36 32.32 -8.25
N ASN A 548 -13.25 32.15 -7.54
CA ASN A 548 -11.92 32.19 -8.11
C ASN A 548 -11.19 30.88 -7.78
N PRO A 549 -10.80 30.07 -8.77
CA PRO A 549 -10.14 28.80 -8.52
C PRO A 549 -8.71 28.93 -7.96
N ASN A 550 -8.07 30.09 -8.12
CA ASN A 550 -6.68 30.36 -7.69
C ASN A 550 -5.64 29.36 -8.23
N ILE A 551 -5.93 28.75 -9.38
CA ILE A 551 -5.07 27.76 -10.04
C ILE A 551 -5.05 28.00 -11.56
N HIS A 552 -3.96 27.55 -12.18
CA HIS A 552 -3.90 27.37 -13.63
C HIS A 552 -4.53 26.02 -13.99
N SER A 553 -5.86 26.01 -14.10
CA SER A 553 -6.71 24.82 -14.30
C SER A 553 -6.14 23.75 -15.22
N GLU A 554 -5.85 24.09 -16.48
CA GLU A 554 -5.35 23.13 -17.47
C GLU A 554 -3.97 22.58 -17.09
N ARG A 555 -3.11 23.42 -16.51
CA ARG A 555 -1.78 23.01 -16.05
C ARG A 555 -1.87 22.09 -14.84
N MET A 556 -2.73 22.39 -13.87
CA MET A 556 -3.00 21.52 -12.73
C MET A 556 -3.51 20.15 -13.19
N ALA A 557 -4.49 20.12 -14.10
CA ALA A 557 -5.05 18.88 -14.65
C ALA A 557 -3.99 18.03 -15.35
N PHE A 558 -3.16 18.68 -16.17
CA PHE A 558 -2.07 18.03 -16.88
C PHE A 558 -1.03 17.44 -15.92
N VAL A 559 -0.61 18.20 -14.91
CA VAL A 559 0.39 17.75 -13.91
C VAL A 559 -0.14 16.57 -13.10
N VAL A 560 -1.35 16.67 -12.53
CA VAL A 560 -1.96 15.58 -11.75
C VAL A 560 -2.08 14.31 -12.61
N SER A 561 -2.62 14.44 -13.83
CA SER A 561 -2.75 13.31 -14.77
C SER A 561 -1.39 12.66 -15.08
N THR A 562 -0.36 13.49 -15.30
CA THR A 562 1.01 13.03 -15.58
C THR A 562 1.58 12.22 -14.42
N ILE A 563 1.41 12.70 -13.19
CA ILE A 563 1.92 12.05 -11.99
C ILE A 563 1.21 10.71 -11.76
N LEU A 564 -0.12 10.67 -11.87
CA LEU A 564 -0.90 9.43 -11.75
C LEU A 564 -0.46 8.37 -12.78
N LYS A 565 -0.33 8.78 -14.05
CA LYS A 565 0.08 7.90 -15.14
C LYS A 565 1.48 7.32 -14.91
N GLY A 566 2.46 8.17 -14.60
CA GLY A 566 3.82 7.73 -14.33
C GLY A 566 3.92 6.89 -13.04
N GLY A 567 3.07 7.17 -12.04
CA GLY A 567 2.99 6.44 -10.78
C GLY A 567 2.67 4.96 -10.95
N LEU A 568 1.86 4.58 -11.95
CA LEU A 568 1.50 3.20 -12.22
C LEU A 568 2.37 2.51 -13.29
N TYR A 569 2.89 3.24 -14.27
CA TYR A 569 3.77 2.66 -15.30
C TYR A 569 5.04 2.02 -14.73
N ASP A 570 5.64 2.64 -13.71
CA ASP A 570 6.86 2.14 -13.08
C ASP A 570 6.61 0.89 -12.22
N SER A 571 5.45 0.78 -11.59
CA SER A 571 5.09 -0.33 -10.71
C SER A 571 4.80 -1.61 -11.50
N TYR A 572 4.12 -1.49 -12.66
CA TYR A 572 3.76 -2.64 -13.48
C TYR A 572 4.99 -3.37 -14.04
N LYS A 573 5.94 -2.65 -14.64
CA LYS A 573 7.13 -3.27 -15.25
C LYS A 573 7.99 -4.04 -14.26
N LYS A 574 8.10 -3.56 -13.02
CA LYS A 574 8.85 -4.27 -11.97
C LYS A 574 8.19 -5.62 -11.62
N ASN A 575 6.86 -5.68 -11.65
CA ASN A 575 6.12 -6.89 -11.35
C ASN A 575 6.20 -7.93 -12.48
N GLU A 576 6.22 -7.52 -13.76
CA GLU A 576 6.46 -8.45 -14.88
C GLU A 576 7.87 -9.06 -14.82
N VAL A 577 8.91 -8.24 -14.62
CA VAL A 577 10.29 -8.74 -14.55
C VAL A 577 10.49 -9.71 -13.38
N ASN A 578 9.78 -9.52 -12.27
CA ASN A 578 9.83 -10.44 -11.12
C ASN A 578 9.06 -11.74 -11.37
N LYS A 579 7.97 -11.72 -12.16
CA LYS A 579 7.26 -12.93 -12.57
C LYS A 579 8.10 -13.79 -13.51
N ASP A 580 8.81 -13.19 -14.47
CA ASP A 580 9.67 -13.95 -15.37
C ASP A 580 10.85 -14.59 -14.64
N LYS A 581 11.44 -13.89 -13.66
CA LYS A 581 12.52 -14.45 -12.83
C LYS A 581 12.05 -15.59 -11.92
N SER A 582 10.80 -15.60 -11.46
CA SER A 582 10.27 -16.72 -10.66
C SER A 582 9.95 -17.95 -11.52
N LEU A 583 9.61 -17.74 -12.80
CA LEU A 583 9.43 -18.81 -13.79
C LEU A 583 10.76 -19.44 -14.22
N ASP A 584 11.81 -18.64 -14.44
CA ASP A 584 13.11 -19.12 -14.94
C ASP A 584 13.89 -19.94 -13.89
N MET A 585 13.69 -19.65 -12.59
CA MET A 585 14.31 -20.43 -11.51
C MET A 585 13.70 -21.82 -11.29
N SER A 586 12.60 -22.17 -11.98
CA SER A 586 11.99 -23.50 -11.87
C SER A 586 12.65 -24.57 -12.77
N THR A 587 13.68 -24.22 -13.57
CA THR A 587 14.23 -25.14 -14.58
C THR A 587 15.73 -25.50 -14.46
N SER A 588 16.43 -25.13 -13.38
CA SER A 588 17.84 -25.54 -13.21
C SER A 588 18.09 -26.45 -12.01
N SER A 589 17.80 -27.75 -12.18
CA SER A 589 18.68 -28.84 -11.71
C SER A 589 18.14 -30.22 -12.14
N ASN A 590 19.09 -31.11 -12.43
CA ASN A 590 18.98 -32.53 -12.79
C ASN A 590 18.72 -32.92 -14.25
N THR A 591 19.82 -33.33 -14.87
CA THR A 591 19.93 -34.33 -15.92
C THR A 591 19.13 -35.59 -15.58
N GLY A 592 17.97 -35.75 -16.22
CA GLY A 592 17.17 -36.98 -16.19
C GLY A 592 15.84 -36.75 -16.88
N ARG A 593 15.68 -37.33 -18.09
CA ARG A 593 14.47 -37.37 -18.94
C ARG A 593 13.21 -36.73 -18.33
N SER A 594 12.91 -35.50 -18.74
CA SER A 594 11.64 -34.84 -18.46
C SER A 594 10.63 -35.15 -19.57
N VAL A 595 9.47 -35.65 -19.15
CA VAL A 595 8.24 -35.70 -19.94
C VAL A 595 7.57 -34.33 -19.81
N PHE A 596 7.26 -33.69 -20.93
CA PHE A 596 6.53 -32.43 -20.99
C PHE A 596 5.09 -32.62 -20.48
N PHE A 597 4.63 -31.75 -19.57
CA PHE A 597 3.20 -31.57 -19.28
C PHE A 597 2.77 -30.20 -19.83
N PRO A 598 1.73 -30.12 -20.69
CA PRO A 598 1.17 -28.84 -21.10
C PRO A 598 0.29 -28.24 -19.99
N SER A 599 0.36 -26.91 -19.90
CA SER A 599 -0.28 -26.03 -18.92
C SER A 599 -1.79 -25.84 -19.17
N SER A 600 -2.58 -26.91 -19.00
CA SER A 600 -4.04 -26.82 -18.99
C SER A 600 -4.71 -27.89 -18.11
N LEU A 601 -4.44 -27.84 -16.80
CA LEU A 601 -5.28 -28.52 -15.82
C LEU A 601 -6.28 -27.52 -15.21
N VAL A 602 -7.50 -27.52 -15.73
CA VAL A 602 -8.62 -26.76 -15.17
C VAL A 602 -9.10 -27.47 -13.90
N ILE A 603 -8.76 -26.93 -12.73
CA ILE A 603 -9.36 -27.35 -11.47
C ILE A 603 -10.78 -26.79 -11.41
N ASN A 604 -11.77 -27.66 -11.60
CA ASN A 604 -13.18 -27.27 -11.52
C ASN A 604 -13.56 -27.05 -10.04
N ARG A 605 -13.45 -25.79 -9.55
CA ARG A 605 -13.88 -25.36 -8.21
C ARG A 605 -15.41 -25.27 -8.11
N LYS A 606 -16.11 -26.39 -8.20
CA LYS A 606 -17.50 -26.50 -7.71
C LYS A 606 -17.76 -27.90 -7.19
N LEU A 607 -17.33 -28.21 -5.97
CA LEU A 607 -17.90 -29.28 -5.15
C LEU A 607 -17.78 -28.89 -3.67
N ALA A 608 -18.92 -28.94 -2.99
CA ALA A 608 -19.11 -28.49 -1.61
C ALA A 608 -18.22 -29.25 -0.61
N TYR A 609 -17.74 -28.52 0.41
CA TYR A 609 -17.14 -29.11 1.61
C TYR A 609 -18.16 -30.02 2.31
N SER A 610 -17.84 -31.30 2.48
CA SER A 610 -18.55 -32.24 3.35
C SER A 610 -17.73 -32.41 4.64
N PRO A 611 -18.35 -32.39 5.84
CA PRO A 611 -17.62 -32.42 7.10
C PRO A 611 -17.27 -33.87 7.47
N TRP A 612 -15.99 -34.22 7.44
CA TRP A 612 -15.48 -35.46 8.02
C TRP A 612 -14.19 -35.18 8.78
N ASP A 613 -14.32 -34.81 10.06
CA ASP A 613 -13.24 -34.87 11.02
C ASP A 613 -13.00 -36.33 11.41
N THR A 614 -11.83 -36.87 11.05
CA THR A 614 -11.24 -38.00 11.78
C THR A 614 -9.73 -37.80 11.90
N LEU A 615 -9.21 -38.23 13.05
CA LEU A 615 -7.92 -37.90 13.69
C LEU A 615 -6.62 -38.34 12.96
N GLU A 616 -6.62 -38.67 11.67
CA GLU A 616 -5.41 -39.11 10.97
C GLU A 616 -5.29 -38.52 9.55
N GLY A 617 -4.69 -37.34 9.45
CA GLY A 617 -4.08 -36.80 8.23
C GLY A 617 -5.00 -36.10 7.21
N ARG A 618 -4.58 -34.92 6.72
CA ARG A 618 -5.23 -34.19 5.61
C ARG A 618 -4.86 -34.86 4.28
N GLY A 619 -5.85 -35.39 3.55
CA GLY A 619 -5.66 -35.96 2.20
C GLY A 619 -6.19 -35.04 1.10
N VAL A 620 -5.61 -35.12 -0.11
CA VAL A 620 -6.11 -34.42 -1.30
C VAL A 620 -6.61 -35.45 -2.31
N GLN A 621 -7.80 -35.23 -2.86
CA GLN A 621 -8.33 -36.06 -3.94
C GLN A 621 -7.62 -35.70 -5.25
N LEU A 622 -6.97 -36.67 -5.87
CA LEU A 622 -6.17 -36.44 -7.08
C LEU A 622 -6.95 -36.74 -8.36
N GLY A 623 -7.95 -37.62 -8.31
CA GLY A 623 -8.80 -37.93 -9.46
C GLY A 623 -9.77 -39.10 -9.22
N VAL A 624 -10.65 -39.32 -10.19
CA VAL A 624 -11.59 -40.45 -10.24
C VAL A 624 -11.38 -41.21 -11.54
N TRP A 625 -11.08 -42.50 -11.47
CA TRP A 625 -10.92 -43.36 -12.63
C TRP A 625 -12.20 -44.17 -12.85
N GLY A 626 -12.86 -43.97 -14.01
CA GLY A 626 -13.95 -44.83 -14.47
C GLY A 626 -13.48 -45.80 -15.56
N GLY A 627 -13.30 -47.07 -15.22
CA GLY A 627 -12.96 -48.12 -16.16
C GLY A 627 -14.21 -48.82 -16.74
N SER A 628 -15.16 -48.11 -17.36
CA SER A 628 -16.12 -48.75 -18.29
C SER A 628 -16.89 -47.73 -19.13
N LYS A 629 -17.25 -48.12 -20.36
CA LYS A 629 -18.11 -47.33 -21.29
C LYS A 629 -19.60 -47.36 -20.93
N LEU A 630 -19.98 -47.48 -19.65
CA LEU A 630 -21.38 -47.49 -19.23
C LEU A 630 -21.76 -46.26 -18.40
N PRO A 631 -22.98 -45.67 -18.57
CA PRO A 631 -23.28 -44.32 -18.09
C PRO A 631 -23.77 -44.27 -16.63
N LYS A 632 -23.45 -45.26 -15.79
CA LYS A 632 -23.90 -45.29 -14.38
C LYS A 632 -22.74 -45.63 -13.45
N GLU A 633 -22.77 -45.06 -12.24
CA GLU A 633 -21.70 -44.96 -11.22
C GLU A 633 -21.05 -46.26 -10.71
N GLN A 634 -21.26 -47.41 -11.37
CA GLN A 634 -20.60 -48.66 -11.02
C GLN A 634 -19.17 -48.69 -11.60
N GLY A 635 -18.19 -48.99 -10.75
CA GLY A 635 -16.79 -49.21 -11.18
C GLY A 635 -15.90 -47.96 -11.17
N LYS A 636 -16.27 -46.89 -10.45
CA LYS A 636 -15.39 -45.74 -10.24
C LYS A 636 -14.45 -46.00 -9.06
N GLU A 637 -13.16 -45.99 -9.31
CA GLU A 637 -12.13 -45.99 -8.28
C GLU A 637 -11.69 -44.56 -8.00
N VAL A 638 -11.53 -44.21 -6.72
CA VAL A 638 -11.06 -42.89 -6.34
C VAL A 638 -9.65 -43.03 -5.81
N VAL A 639 -8.74 -42.25 -6.39
CA VAL A 639 -7.33 -42.21 -6.00
C VAL A 639 -7.12 -40.99 -5.12
N PHE A 640 -6.68 -41.24 -3.89
CA PHE A 640 -6.30 -40.19 -2.95
C PHE A 640 -4.80 -40.22 -2.73
N GLY A 641 -4.17 -39.06 -2.65
CA GLY A 641 -2.79 -38.93 -2.21
C GLY A 641 -2.74 -38.51 -0.75
N ILE A 642 -1.88 -39.18 0.02
CA ILE A 642 -1.52 -38.73 1.37
C ILE A 642 -0.05 -38.36 1.33
N LEU A 643 0.30 -37.18 1.86
CA LEU A 643 1.69 -36.79 2.06
C LEU A 643 2.23 -37.48 3.31
N ASP A 644 3.36 -38.17 3.20
CA ASP A 644 4.05 -38.69 4.38
C ASP A 644 4.70 -37.55 5.19
N GLN A 645 5.24 -37.89 6.37
CA GLN A 645 5.94 -36.95 7.24
C GLN A 645 7.20 -36.32 6.60
N HIS A 646 7.59 -36.76 5.40
CA HIS A 646 8.69 -36.20 4.61
C HIS A 646 8.18 -35.46 3.34
N GLY A 647 6.88 -35.21 3.24
CA GLY A 647 6.28 -34.48 2.12
C GLY A 647 6.18 -35.27 0.81
N ARG A 648 6.35 -36.60 0.84
CA ARG A 648 6.25 -37.45 -0.37
C ARG A 648 4.81 -37.91 -0.56
N LEU A 649 4.31 -37.77 -1.78
CA LEU A 649 2.95 -38.17 -2.14
C LEU A 649 2.85 -39.69 -2.28
N ILE A 650 2.13 -40.34 -1.37
CA ILE A 650 1.85 -41.78 -1.42
C ILE A 650 0.44 -41.97 -1.99
N PRO A 651 0.28 -42.47 -3.22
CA PRO A 651 -1.04 -42.73 -3.79
C PRO A 651 -1.67 -43.95 -3.10
N LYS A 652 -2.93 -43.80 -2.66
CA LYS A 652 -3.78 -44.91 -2.21
C LYS A 652 -5.03 -44.97 -3.09
N ILE A 653 -5.31 -46.16 -3.59
CA ILE A 653 -6.52 -46.44 -4.37
C ILE A 653 -7.57 -47.05 -3.44
N ARG A 654 -8.77 -46.46 -3.39
CA ARG A 654 -9.92 -47.05 -2.67
C ARG A 654 -11.08 -47.27 -3.65
N GLY A 655 -11.60 -48.49 -3.67
CA GLY A 655 -12.81 -48.84 -4.40
C GLY A 655 -14.07 -48.40 -3.65
N LEU A 656 -15.03 -47.79 -4.34
CA LEU A 656 -16.34 -47.44 -3.81
C LEU A 656 -17.36 -48.56 -4.11
N ALA A 657 -18.00 -49.10 -3.07
CA ALA A 657 -19.14 -50.01 -3.22
C ALA A 657 -20.37 -49.49 -2.46
N ARG A 658 -21.55 -49.66 -3.05
CA ARG A 658 -22.82 -49.17 -2.48
C ARG A 658 -23.21 -50.04 -1.27
N ARG A 659 -23.46 -49.38 -0.12
CA ARG A 659 -23.87 -49.91 1.22
C ARG A 659 -22.76 -50.04 2.28
N GLY A 660 -21.99 -48.98 2.50
CA GLY A 660 -21.44 -48.66 3.83
C GLY A 660 -20.48 -49.67 4.47
N LYS A 661 -19.83 -50.54 3.70
CA LYS A 661 -18.70 -51.35 4.17
C LYS A 661 -17.46 -51.09 3.32
N THR A 662 -16.45 -50.49 3.95
CA THR A 662 -15.12 -50.27 3.40
C THR A 662 -14.33 -51.59 3.41
N PHE A 663 -13.64 -51.92 2.33
CA PHE A 663 -12.55 -52.89 2.36
C PHE A 663 -11.22 -52.13 2.32
N THR A 664 -10.43 -52.27 3.38
CA THR A 664 -9.05 -51.80 3.41
C THR A 664 -8.16 -53.02 3.19
N ARG A 665 -7.53 -53.14 2.02
CA ARG A 665 -6.50 -54.16 1.81
C ARG A 665 -5.16 -53.58 2.21
N THR A 666 -4.74 -53.87 3.44
CA THR A 666 -3.35 -53.70 3.89
C THR A 666 -2.72 -55.08 3.95
N GLY A 667 -1.74 -55.32 3.08
CA GLY A 667 -0.96 -56.56 3.08
C GLY A 667 0.47 -56.25 2.65
N SER A 668 1.40 -56.52 3.56
CA SER A 668 2.81 -56.69 3.30
C SER A 668 3.04 -57.98 2.49
N THR A 669 4.02 -57.92 1.58
CA THR A 669 4.62 -59.02 0.79
C THR A 669 3.68 -59.81 -0.14
N LEU A 670 3.87 -59.61 -1.45
CA LEU A 670 3.55 -60.61 -2.47
C LEU A 670 4.62 -60.54 -3.57
N ASP A 671 5.48 -61.56 -3.58
CA ASP A 671 6.23 -62.01 -4.74
C ASP A 671 5.24 -62.31 -5.87
N LYS A 672 5.31 -61.52 -6.95
CA LYS A 672 5.12 -61.90 -8.35
C LYS A 672 5.16 -60.64 -9.20
N GLU A 673 6.01 -60.67 -10.23
CA GLU A 673 6.08 -59.66 -11.28
C GLU A 673 4.69 -59.33 -11.81
N VAL A 674 4.26 -58.08 -11.59
CA VAL A 674 3.20 -57.47 -12.36
C VAL A 674 3.91 -56.46 -13.26
N GLU A 675 3.94 -56.75 -14.56
CA GLU A 675 4.43 -55.86 -15.60
C GLU A 675 3.77 -54.48 -15.44
N TRP A 676 4.60 -53.44 -15.33
CA TRP A 676 4.13 -52.07 -15.38
C TRP A 676 3.63 -51.78 -16.80
N ALA A 677 2.32 -51.87 -17.01
CA ALA A 677 1.70 -51.32 -18.21
C ALA A 677 1.87 -49.79 -18.18
N SER A 678 2.66 -49.27 -19.12
CA SER A 678 2.83 -47.84 -19.39
C SER A 678 1.47 -47.18 -19.69
N ILE A 679 1.04 -46.27 -18.81
CA ILE A 679 -0.12 -45.41 -19.05
C ILE A 679 0.28 -44.36 -20.10
N THR A 680 -0.28 -44.48 -21.31
CA THR A 680 -0.12 -43.48 -22.37
C THR A 680 -1.41 -42.69 -22.47
N PHE A 681 -1.33 -41.35 -22.37
CA PHE A 681 -2.48 -40.46 -22.58
C PHE A 681 -2.56 -40.11 -24.06
N GLU A 682 -3.68 -40.43 -24.71
CA GLU A 682 -4.00 -39.93 -26.05
C GLU A 682 -4.94 -38.73 -25.89
N ILE A 683 -4.52 -37.54 -26.33
CA ILE A 683 -5.35 -36.34 -26.35
C ILE A 683 -5.96 -36.24 -27.75
N CYS A 684 -7.29 -36.33 -27.85
CA CYS A 684 -8.01 -36.06 -29.09
C CYS A 684 -8.13 -34.54 -29.30
N ASP A 685 -7.58 -34.04 -30.41
CA ASP A 685 -7.78 -32.66 -30.86
C ASP A 685 -9.25 -32.40 -31.25
N PHE A 686 -9.78 -31.28 -30.77
CA PHE A 686 -11.08 -30.75 -31.18
C PHE A 686 -10.97 -30.09 -32.57
N MET A 687 -11.74 -30.59 -33.54
CA MET A 687 -11.92 -29.98 -34.86
C MET A 687 -12.64 -28.61 -34.77
N PRO A 688 -12.35 -27.63 -35.65
CA PRO A 688 -13.21 -26.47 -35.86
C PRO A 688 -14.31 -26.78 -36.90
N ALA A 689 -15.53 -26.31 -36.65
CA ALA A 689 -16.67 -26.38 -37.58
C ALA A 689 -16.97 -24.98 -38.18
N PRO A 690 -17.77 -24.84 -39.27
CA PRO A 690 -17.25 -24.65 -40.61
C PRO A 690 -17.55 -23.28 -41.25
N SER A 691 -16.74 -22.99 -42.27
CA SER A 691 -16.85 -21.93 -43.27
C SER A 691 -18.25 -21.73 -43.88
N VAL A 692 -18.69 -20.48 -43.96
CA VAL A 692 -19.79 -20.03 -44.83
C VAL A 692 -19.30 -19.96 -46.27
N LYS A 693 -19.84 -20.81 -47.14
CA LYS A 693 -19.80 -20.66 -48.60
C LYS A 693 -21.00 -19.79 -49.03
N ARG A 694 -20.74 -18.72 -49.79
CA ARG A 694 -21.73 -18.10 -50.68
C ARG A 694 -21.34 -18.47 -52.12
N VAL A 695 -22.28 -19.09 -52.83
CA VAL A 695 -22.15 -19.57 -54.22
C VAL A 695 -22.56 -18.45 -55.17
N ILE A 696 -21.98 -18.50 -56.37
CA ILE A 696 -22.17 -17.62 -57.54
C ILE A 696 -23.62 -17.70 -58.07
N ASN A 697 -24.07 -16.54 -58.58
CA ASN A 697 -25.36 -16.14 -59.18
C ASN A 697 -26.52 -15.83 -58.23
#